data_AF-A0A2V7UPJ6-F1
#
_entry.id   AF-A0A2V7UPJ6-F1
#
_cell.length_a   1.000
_cell.length_b   1.000
_cell.length_c   1.000
_cell.angle_alpha   90.00
_cell.angle_beta   90.00
_cell.angle_gamma   90.00
#
_symmetry.space_group_name_H-M   'P 1'
#
loop_
_entity.id
_entity.type
_entity.pdbx_description
1 polymer ?
#
loop_
_entity_poly.entity_id
_entity_poly.type
_entity_poly.pdbx_seq_one_letter_code
_entity_poly.pdbx_strand_id
1 'polypeptide(L)'
;MKQVVLRGGKVEVADVPAPAPSPRRALVATAVSVISSGTESAALAAVRRGALERAASHPSPMKRLLEVVSEEGAMGILRRLSPDPSGTDLLEMGYSASGTIVAKGEEMRFPAGTRVACAGAQFAHHAEVISVPENLMAAIPEGVGFESAAFATLGAIALHGFRRGGTALGETVGIVGMGLVGLLGAQIARAAGCRVFAFDPDPARVELARSLGVEGVRLLGESDPVSEIQAGTQGQGADAVLIFAATSSDEPLALAMRLARRKGKVVVVGDVGMQVDRSLMYAKELDLLISTSYGPGRYDDSYEEAGIDYPFAYVRWTEGRNLAAFLDLLAQGAVRVEPLIERSFPVAEAEAAYASLKVPGRKPAVLLVFPGSAEDDRARLSRTVRLARRAKAGSGTKAALVGPGSFMKEVFIPAFLRERVAEVEAVVSGSGASARSAAQRLGASVASTDLEEVLADPGIGLVLIGTRHHLHGEQVLKALLAGKSVFVEKPLCLSLTELDRIRDARRRTDALLAVGFNRRYAPLTREMQGLLSLLQGPRVIQVRVNAGRLPPDHWSQNPLVGGGRLMGEGCHFLDLVPFLAGSPIVSLQVEKVPHSAEAIPLPDNFALNLSMADGSLGSIVYTSLGDASLGKERVEVHASGASLVLDDFRELFIHRGGKTKTVSRRQDKGILDEVRALKAALAQDDSRLISWEEIEAATLWTLRAQELLEGRG
;
A
#
# COMPACT_ATOMS: atom_id res chain seq x y z
N MET A 1 -11.20 1.12 -18.80
CA MET A 1 -12.29 0.45 -18.05
C MET A 1 -12.92 1.40 -17.05
N LYS A 2 -14.20 1.22 -16.74
CA LYS A 2 -14.90 1.95 -15.66
C LYS A 2 -14.55 1.36 -14.30
N GLN A 3 -14.30 2.23 -13.34
CA GLN A 3 -14.10 1.89 -11.93
C GLN A 3 -14.83 2.91 -11.05
N VAL A 4 -15.46 2.42 -9.99
CA VAL A 4 -16.06 3.28 -8.97
C VAL A 4 -14.97 3.74 -8.02
N VAL A 5 -14.90 5.05 -7.84
CA VAL A 5 -13.89 5.71 -6.99
C VAL A 5 -14.56 6.74 -6.10
N LEU A 6 -13.92 7.03 -4.98
CA LEU A 6 -14.30 8.09 -4.08
C LEU A 6 -13.37 9.28 -4.28
N ARG A 7 -13.94 10.41 -4.68
CA ARG A 7 -13.23 11.68 -4.90
C ARG A 7 -13.84 12.78 -4.06
N GLY A 8 -13.05 13.38 -3.17
CA GLY A 8 -13.53 14.47 -2.30
C GLY A 8 -14.78 14.10 -1.48
N GLY A 9 -14.95 12.83 -1.09
CA GLY A 9 -16.11 12.34 -0.34
C GLY A 9 -17.38 12.08 -1.17
N LYS A 10 -17.29 12.18 -2.51
CA LYS A 10 -18.36 11.83 -3.46
C LYS A 10 -17.97 10.60 -4.28
N VAL A 11 -18.93 9.69 -4.44
CA VAL A 11 -18.76 8.52 -5.29
C VAL A 11 -18.89 8.97 -6.74
N GLU A 12 -17.94 8.57 -7.58
CA GLU A 12 -17.96 8.81 -9.03
C GLU A 12 -17.52 7.56 -9.79
N VAL A 13 -17.85 7.50 -11.08
CA VAL A 13 -17.38 6.46 -11.99
C VAL A 13 -16.30 7.06 -12.88
N ALA A 14 -15.14 6.43 -12.89
CA ALA A 14 -13.96 6.89 -13.59
C ALA A 14 -13.49 5.84 -14.61
N ASP A 15 -13.35 6.23 -15.89
CA ASP A 15 -12.49 5.56 -16.87
C ASP A 15 -11.00 5.53 -16.46
N VAL A 16 -10.51 4.39 -16.02
CA VAL A 16 -9.11 4.17 -15.68
C VAL A 16 -8.48 3.13 -16.63
N PRO A 17 -7.16 3.12 -16.75
CA PRO A 17 -6.44 2.00 -17.36
C PRO A 17 -6.77 0.67 -16.69
N ALA A 18 -6.85 -0.40 -17.46
CA ALA A 18 -6.93 -1.76 -16.90
C ALA A 18 -5.70 -2.06 -16.02
N PRO A 19 -5.82 -2.82 -14.93
CA PRO A 19 -4.65 -3.19 -14.14
C PRO A 19 -3.69 -4.08 -14.94
N ALA A 20 -2.40 -4.01 -14.62
CA ALA A 20 -1.40 -4.88 -15.22
C ALA A 20 -1.50 -6.32 -14.65
N PRO A 21 -1.25 -7.36 -15.47
CA PRO A 21 -1.09 -8.71 -14.96
C PRO A 21 0.19 -8.78 -14.12
N SER A 22 0.17 -9.59 -13.06
CA SER A 22 1.37 -9.96 -12.30
C SER A 22 1.46 -11.49 -12.19
N PRO A 23 2.65 -12.07 -11.94
CA PRO A 23 2.86 -13.52 -12.04
C PRO A 23 1.88 -14.38 -11.20
N ARG A 24 1.43 -13.86 -10.06
CA ARG A 24 0.51 -14.53 -9.11
C ARG A 24 -0.83 -13.82 -8.94
N ARG A 25 -1.27 -13.06 -9.96
CA ARG A 25 -2.62 -12.48 -9.99
C ARG A 25 -3.36 -12.87 -11.27
N ALA A 26 -4.69 -12.92 -11.17
CA ALA A 26 -5.57 -13.02 -12.33
C ALA A 26 -6.20 -11.67 -12.64
N LEU A 27 -6.34 -11.38 -13.92
CA LEU A 27 -7.26 -10.36 -14.40
C LEU A 27 -8.64 -11.02 -14.53
N VAL A 28 -9.59 -10.53 -13.74
CA VAL A 28 -10.96 -11.01 -13.71
C VAL A 28 -11.84 -9.95 -14.35
N ALA A 29 -12.55 -10.31 -15.43
CA ALA A 29 -13.65 -9.50 -15.94
C ALA A 29 -14.81 -9.64 -14.96
N THR A 30 -15.08 -8.57 -14.22
CA THR A 30 -16.12 -8.55 -13.20
C THR A 30 -17.47 -8.68 -13.89
N ALA A 31 -18.32 -9.58 -13.40
CA ALA A 31 -19.72 -9.67 -13.79
C ALA A 31 -20.58 -8.88 -12.82
N VAL A 32 -20.34 -9.07 -11.51
CA VAL A 32 -21.10 -8.44 -10.43
C VAL A 32 -20.17 -8.08 -9.27
N SER A 33 -20.44 -6.96 -8.62
CA SER A 33 -19.87 -6.64 -7.30
C SER A 33 -20.95 -6.14 -6.35
N VAL A 34 -20.79 -6.37 -5.06
CA VAL A 34 -21.80 -6.03 -4.05
C VAL A 34 -21.39 -4.81 -3.24
N ILE A 35 -22.29 -3.84 -3.12
CA ILE A 35 -22.16 -2.71 -2.20
C ILE A 35 -22.88 -3.07 -0.90
N SER A 36 -22.16 -3.03 0.22
CA SER A 36 -22.74 -3.24 1.55
C SER A 36 -23.05 -1.92 2.24
N SER A 37 -24.22 -1.86 2.88
CA SER A 37 -24.68 -0.69 3.63
C SER A 37 -23.81 -0.33 4.85
N GLY A 38 -22.94 -1.22 5.33
CA GLY A 38 -22.12 -1.06 6.54
C GLY A 38 -20.70 -0.56 6.27
N THR A 39 -19.83 -1.44 5.78
CA THR A 39 -18.38 -1.21 5.69
C THR A 39 -18.00 -0.05 4.77
N GLU A 40 -18.63 0.03 3.59
CA GLU A 40 -18.32 1.11 2.63
C GLU A 40 -18.96 2.44 3.02
N SER A 41 -20.13 2.41 3.64
CA SER A 41 -20.73 3.60 4.25
C SER A 41 -19.87 4.16 5.39
N ALA A 42 -19.26 3.30 6.19
CA ALA A 42 -18.33 3.70 7.25
C ALA A 42 -17.04 4.31 6.68
N ALA A 43 -16.47 3.72 5.63
CA ALA A 43 -15.33 4.28 4.90
C ALA A 43 -15.67 5.66 4.30
N LEU A 44 -16.84 5.79 3.67
CA LEU A 44 -17.36 7.06 3.13
C LEU A 44 -17.55 8.11 4.23
N ALA A 45 -18.09 7.71 5.39
CA ALA A 45 -18.29 8.59 6.54
C ALA A 45 -16.96 9.04 7.17
N ALA A 46 -15.96 8.17 7.26
CA ALA A 46 -14.62 8.50 7.73
C ALA A 46 -13.95 9.56 6.85
N VAL A 47 -13.99 9.39 5.52
CA VAL A 47 -13.43 10.37 4.56
C VAL A 47 -14.15 11.72 4.63
N ARG A 48 -15.48 11.71 4.81
CA ARG A 48 -16.28 12.94 4.96
C ARG A 48 -16.01 13.66 6.29
N ARG A 49 -15.87 12.93 7.40
CA ARG A 49 -15.51 13.51 8.70
C ARG A 49 -14.15 14.19 8.64
N GLY A 50 -13.14 13.53 8.06
CA GLY A 50 -11.84 14.16 7.82
C GLY A 50 -11.88 15.37 6.88
N ALA A 51 -12.91 15.51 6.03
CA ALA A 51 -13.15 16.72 5.23
C ALA A 51 -13.89 17.84 6.00
N LEU A 52 -14.81 17.48 6.90
CA LEU A 52 -15.56 18.41 7.74
C LEU A 52 -14.74 18.97 8.90
N GLU A 53 -13.90 18.15 9.53
CA GLU A 53 -12.93 18.59 10.55
C GLU A 53 -11.92 19.60 9.97
N ARG A 54 -11.63 19.53 8.66
CA ARG A 54 -10.85 20.55 7.94
C ARG A 54 -11.59 21.87 7.74
N ALA A 55 -12.93 21.83 7.63
CA ALA A 55 -13.75 23.03 7.45
C ALA A 55 -13.99 23.77 8.79
N ALA A 56 -13.86 23.08 9.92
CA ALA A 56 -14.04 23.63 11.26
C ALA A 56 -12.70 23.87 11.99
N SER A 57 -11.96 24.91 11.55
CA SER A 57 -10.94 25.71 12.27
C SER A 57 -9.64 25.09 12.86
N HIS A 58 -8.52 25.83 12.72
CA HIS A 58 -7.30 25.79 13.58
C HIS A 58 -7.62 26.25 15.05
N PRO A 59 -6.74 26.13 16.08
CA PRO A 59 -5.61 25.22 16.38
C PRO A 59 -5.67 24.52 17.79
N SER A 60 -5.35 23.22 17.82
CA SER A 60 -4.77 22.42 18.95
C SER A 60 -5.58 22.09 20.22
N PRO A 61 -5.29 20.93 20.87
CA PRO A 61 -4.25 20.88 21.92
C PRO A 61 -2.97 20.13 21.50
N MET A 62 -1.91 20.90 21.31
CA MET A 62 -0.51 20.46 21.19
C MET A 62 -0.06 19.79 22.48
N LYS A 63 -0.16 18.46 22.59
CA LYS A 63 0.63 17.72 23.61
C LYS A 63 1.00 16.27 23.25
N ARG A 64 0.49 15.71 22.15
CA ARG A 64 0.95 14.40 21.60
C ARG A 64 1.65 14.49 20.24
N LEU A 65 1.64 15.67 19.62
CA LEU A 65 2.45 15.97 18.41
C LEU A 65 3.87 16.45 18.77
N LEU A 66 4.14 16.73 20.05
CA LEU A 66 5.41 17.27 20.53
C LEU A 66 6.43 16.19 20.93
N GLU A 67 6.08 14.90 20.84
CA GLU A 67 7.02 13.78 21.05
C GLU A 67 7.46 13.12 19.72
N VAL A 68 7.00 13.63 18.58
CA VAL A 68 7.47 13.27 17.22
C VAL A 68 7.98 14.54 16.53
N VAL A 69 8.82 15.30 17.24
CA VAL A 69 9.54 16.46 16.69
C VAL A 69 11.02 16.14 16.69
N SER A 70 11.43 15.42 15.66
CA SER A 70 12.72 15.62 15.00
C SER A 70 12.70 14.91 13.65
N GLU A 71 13.28 15.60 12.66
CA GLU A 71 13.65 15.12 11.32
C GLU A 71 12.68 15.26 10.14
N GLU A 72 11.38 15.42 10.33
CA GLU A 72 10.51 15.93 9.26
C GLU A 72 9.54 16.94 9.88
N GLY A 73 9.78 18.24 9.62
CA GLY A 73 8.97 19.32 10.19
C GLY A 73 7.48 18.98 10.10
N ALA A 74 6.73 19.21 11.17
CA ALA A 74 5.35 18.72 11.39
C ALA A 74 4.42 18.81 10.16
N MET A 75 4.64 19.75 9.26
CA MET A 75 3.97 19.91 7.96
C MET A 75 4.16 18.76 6.95
N GLY A 76 5.29 18.04 6.96
CA GLY A 76 5.60 16.94 6.04
C GLY A 76 4.89 15.64 6.42
N ILE A 77 4.91 15.29 7.71
CA ILE A 77 4.18 14.16 8.26
C ILE A 77 2.67 14.43 8.27
N LEU A 78 2.24 15.65 8.60
CA LEU A 78 0.85 16.06 8.43
C LEU A 78 0.38 15.97 6.97
N ARG A 79 1.24 16.20 5.97
CA ARG A 79 0.91 16.02 4.55
C ARG A 79 0.81 14.55 4.12
N ARG A 80 1.66 13.67 4.65
CA ARG A 80 1.66 12.23 4.34
C ARG A 80 0.45 11.48 4.90
N LEU A 81 -0.08 11.96 6.04
CA LEU A 81 -1.23 11.37 6.71
C LEU A 81 -2.55 12.12 6.42
N SER A 82 -2.50 13.23 5.68
CA SER A 82 -3.71 13.99 5.30
C SER A 82 -4.16 13.61 3.89
N PRO A 83 -5.46 13.34 3.68
CA PRO A 83 -6.05 13.23 2.34
C PRO A 83 -5.75 14.48 1.51
N ASP A 84 -5.40 14.28 0.23
CA ASP A 84 -4.97 15.33 -0.71
C ASP A 84 -5.83 16.61 -0.67
N PRO A 85 -5.21 17.80 -0.46
CA PRO A 85 -5.92 19.08 -0.45
C PRO A 85 -6.48 19.50 -1.82
N SER A 86 -6.04 18.90 -2.92
CA SER A 86 -6.56 19.20 -4.27
C SER A 86 -7.82 18.41 -4.65
N GLY A 87 -8.21 17.41 -3.85
CA GLY A 87 -9.37 16.57 -4.13
C GLY A 87 -9.23 15.74 -5.40
N THR A 88 -8.01 15.41 -5.81
CA THR A 88 -7.70 14.66 -7.04
C THR A 88 -7.34 13.20 -6.78
N ASP A 89 -7.04 12.83 -5.54
CA ASP A 89 -6.84 11.43 -5.16
C ASP A 89 -8.15 10.65 -5.37
N LEU A 90 -8.04 9.58 -6.14
CA LEU A 90 -9.11 8.62 -6.41
C LEU A 90 -8.92 7.45 -5.44
N LEU A 91 -9.80 7.33 -4.45
CA LEU A 91 -9.81 6.18 -3.55
C LEU A 91 -10.64 5.07 -4.19
N GLU A 92 -10.06 3.89 -4.35
CA GLU A 92 -10.70 2.74 -4.98
C GLU A 92 -11.77 2.16 -4.04
N MET A 93 -12.96 1.86 -4.57
CA MET A 93 -14.08 1.32 -3.81
C MET A 93 -14.31 -0.15 -4.17
N GLY A 94 -14.96 -0.91 -3.28
CA GLY A 94 -15.24 -2.34 -3.47
C GLY A 94 -14.22 -3.26 -2.81
N TYR A 95 -14.73 -4.38 -2.30
CA TYR A 95 -13.93 -5.43 -1.66
C TYR A 95 -14.48 -6.85 -1.90
N SER A 96 -15.54 -6.99 -2.70
CA SER A 96 -16.24 -8.25 -2.93
C SER A 96 -16.89 -8.24 -4.31
N ALA A 97 -16.43 -9.15 -5.17
CA ALA A 97 -16.84 -9.22 -6.56
C ALA A 97 -16.88 -10.66 -7.06
N SER A 98 -17.51 -10.89 -8.20
CA SER A 98 -17.51 -12.15 -8.92
C SER A 98 -17.39 -11.91 -10.42
N GLY A 99 -16.75 -12.84 -11.13
CA GLY A 99 -16.47 -12.66 -12.55
C GLY A 99 -15.74 -13.84 -13.16
N THR A 100 -15.17 -13.63 -14.35
CA THR A 100 -14.46 -14.67 -15.10
C THR A 100 -13.01 -14.29 -15.29
N ILE A 101 -12.09 -15.23 -15.09
CA ILE A 101 -10.66 -15.01 -15.37
C ILE A 101 -10.47 -14.85 -16.88
N VAL A 102 -10.05 -13.67 -17.33
CA VAL A 102 -9.77 -13.36 -18.74
C VAL A 102 -8.29 -13.40 -19.07
N ALA A 103 -7.43 -13.19 -18.09
CA ALA A 103 -5.99 -13.37 -18.19
C ALA A 103 -5.42 -13.78 -16.83
N LYS A 104 -4.31 -14.51 -16.82
CA LYS A 104 -3.65 -14.96 -15.60
C LYS A 104 -2.14 -14.77 -15.69
N GLY A 105 -1.51 -14.54 -14.54
CA GLY A 105 -0.07 -14.69 -14.41
C GLY A 105 0.39 -16.13 -14.67
N GLU A 106 1.65 -16.29 -15.05
CA GLU A 106 2.22 -17.59 -15.42
C GLU A 106 2.17 -18.60 -14.25
N GLU A 107 2.35 -18.12 -13.02
CA GLU A 107 2.40 -18.93 -11.80
C GLU A 107 1.02 -19.24 -11.18
N MET A 108 -0.07 -18.71 -11.76
CA MET A 108 -1.43 -18.93 -11.26
C MET A 108 -1.94 -20.35 -11.52
N ARG A 109 -2.54 -20.98 -10.51
CA ARG A 109 -3.13 -22.34 -10.64
C ARG A 109 -4.51 -22.34 -11.30
N PHE A 110 -5.30 -21.27 -11.15
CA PHE A 110 -6.61 -21.19 -11.81
C PHE A 110 -6.49 -21.05 -13.34
N PRO A 111 -7.23 -21.82 -14.13
CA PRO A 111 -7.25 -21.66 -15.59
C PRO A 111 -8.04 -20.41 -16.01
N ALA A 112 -7.69 -19.85 -17.18
CA ALA A 112 -8.51 -18.83 -17.82
C ALA A 112 -9.92 -19.40 -18.15
N GLY A 113 -10.93 -18.55 -18.11
CA GLY A 113 -12.34 -18.94 -18.25
C GLY A 113 -12.99 -19.43 -16.95
N THR A 114 -12.24 -19.58 -15.85
CA THR A 114 -12.83 -19.96 -14.57
C THR A 114 -13.70 -18.84 -14.01
N ARG A 115 -14.92 -19.19 -13.59
CA ARG A 115 -15.79 -18.29 -12.83
C ARG A 115 -15.32 -18.25 -11.38
N VAL A 116 -15.06 -17.07 -10.85
CA VAL A 116 -14.46 -16.88 -9.52
C VAL A 116 -15.20 -15.82 -8.70
N ALA A 117 -15.31 -16.04 -7.40
CA ALA A 117 -15.57 -15.00 -6.42
C ALA A 117 -14.24 -14.44 -5.92
N CYS A 118 -14.17 -13.12 -5.70
CA CYS A 118 -12.96 -12.37 -5.41
C CYS A 118 -13.13 -11.53 -4.14
N ALA A 119 -12.06 -11.44 -3.36
CA ALA A 119 -12.01 -10.72 -2.09
C ALA A 119 -10.86 -9.71 -2.00
N GLY A 120 -10.93 -8.86 -0.97
CA GLY A 120 -9.88 -7.92 -0.58
C GLY A 120 -10.21 -6.49 -1.01
N ALA A 121 -10.20 -5.56 -0.06
CA ALA A 121 -10.43 -4.14 -0.31
C ALA A 121 -9.35 -3.50 -1.19
N GLN A 122 -8.21 -4.17 -1.32
CA GLN A 122 -7.06 -3.78 -2.13
C GLN A 122 -7.10 -4.37 -3.55
N PHE A 123 -8.06 -5.26 -3.86
CA PHE A 123 -8.04 -6.05 -5.10
C PHE A 123 -9.42 -6.17 -5.75
N ALA A 124 -10.45 -6.56 -4.99
CA ALA A 124 -11.80 -6.83 -5.48
C ALA A 124 -12.66 -5.56 -5.58
N HIS A 125 -12.14 -4.57 -6.30
CA HIS A 125 -12.77 -3.28 -6.50
C HIS A 125 -14.04 -3.35 -7.36
N HIS A 126 -14.88 -2.32 -7.26
CA HIS A 126 -16.01 -2.08 -8.16
C HIS A 126 -15.50 -1.57 -9.52
N ALA A 127 -14.94 -2.47 -10.33
CA ALA A 127 -14.37 -2.17 -11.63
C ALA A 127 -14.72 -3.22 -12.67
N GLU A 128 -14.74 -2.86 -13.96
CA GLU A 128 -14.99 -3.83 -15.04
C GLU A 128 -13.92 -4.92 -15.12
N VAL A 129 -12.67 -4.61 -14.76
CA VAL A 129 -11.58 -5.60 -14.64
C VAL A 129 -10.83 -5.37 -13.34
N ILE A 130 -10.60 -6.44 -12.58
CA ILE A 130 -9.85 -6.42 -11.32
C ILE A 130 -8.63 -7.36 -11.42
N SER A 131 -7.54 -7.02 -10.70
CA SER A 131 -6.33 -7.84 -10.61
C SER A 131 -6.23 -8.44 -9.22
N VAL A 132 -6.52 -9.74 -9.09
CA VAL A 132 -6.75 -10.39 -7.79
C VAL A 132 -5.72 -11.50 -7.56
N PRO A 133 -5.06 -11.53 -6.39
CA PRO A 133 -4.20 -12.63 -6.00
C PRO A 133 -4.93 -13.94 -5.86
N GLU A 134 -4.20 -15.03 -6.10
CA GLU A 134 -4.80 -16.36 -6.12
C GLU A 134 -5.53 -16.76 -4.83
N ASN A 135 -4.92 -16.49 -3.68
CA ASN A 135 -5.44 -16.89 -2.38
C ASN A 135 -6.64 -16.07 -1.89
N LEU A 136 -6.99 -15.01 -2.64
CA LEU A 136 -8.17 -14.16 -2.44
C LEU A 136 -9.28 -14.44 -3.48
N MET A 137 -9.20 -15.59 -4.15
CA MET A 137 -10.23 -16.08 -5.06
C MET A 137 -10.71 -17.48 -4.69
N ALA A 138 -11.95 -17.78 -5.06
CA ALA A 138 -12.49 -19.14 -5.03
C ALA A 138 -13.33 -19.41 -6.28
N ALA A 139 -13.23 -20.62 -6.84
CA ALA A 139 -14.05 -21.02 -7.98
C ALA A 139 -15.53 -21.06 -7.61
N ILE A 140 -16.40 -20.54 -8.49
CA ILE A 140 -17.84 -20.55 -8.32
C ILE A 140 -18.39 -21.93 -8.71
N PRO A 141 -19.02 -22.68 -7.77
CA PRO A 141 -19.60 -23.97 -8.05
C PRO A 141 -20.66 -23.94 -9.15
N GLU A 142 -20.93 -25.09 -9.76
CA GLU A 142 -22.07 -25.23 -10.67
C GLU A 142 -23.38 -24.91 -9.93
N GLY A 143 -24.32 -24.25 -10.61
CA GLY A 143 -25.60 -23.81 -10.02
C GLY A 143 -25.54 -22.50 -9.22
N VAL A 144 -24.37 -21.97 -8.86
CA VAL A 144 -24.25 -20.65 -8.21
C VAL A 144 -24.03 -19.56 -9.27
N GLY A 145 -24.90 -18.56 -9.28
CA GLY A 145 -24.81 -17.38 -10.16
C GLY A 145 -23.79 -16.34 -9.69
N PHE A 146 -23.42 -15.40 -10.56
CA PHE A 146 -22.48 -14.33 -10.22
C PHE A 146 -23.01 -13.40 -9.12
N GLU A 147 -24.31 -13.10 -9.15
CA GLU A 147 -24.99 -12.27 -8.16
C GLU A 147 -24.81 -12.82 -6.75
N SER A 148 -25.03 -14.12 -6.57
CA SER A 148 -24.91 -14.76 -5.26
C SER A 148 -23.45 -14.93 -4.85
N ALA A 149 -22.58 -15.30 -5.80
CA ALA A 149 -21.15 -15.44 -5.57
C ALA A 149 -20.46 -14.13 -5.18
N ALA A 150 -20.97 -12.97 -5.60
CA ALA A 150 -20.44 -11.67 -5.20
C ALA A 150 -20.50 -11.43 -3.68
N PHE A 151 -21.32 -12.18 -2.93
CA PHE A 151 -21.38 -12.13 -1.47
C PHE A 151 -20.30 -12.95 -0.76
N ALA A 152 -19.43 -13.67 -1.49
CA ALA A 152 -18.49 -14.62 -0.90
C ALA A 152 -17.62 -14.02 0.21
N THR A 153 -17.08 -12.80 0.04
CA THR A 153 -16.27 -12.14 1.07
C THR A 153 -17.08 -11.86 2.33
N LEU A 154 -18.30 -11.36 2.20
CA LEU A 154 -19.19 -11.09 3.35
C LEU A 154 -19.59 -12.38 4.06
N GLY A 155 -19.88 -13.41 3.28
CA GLY A 155 -20.16 -14.75 3.78
C GLY A 155 -18.99 -15.36 4.53
N ALA A 156 -17.77 -15.18 4.02
CA ALA A 156 -16.55 -15.63 4.66
C ALA A 156 -16.27 -14.89 5.98
N ILE A 157 -16.58 -13.60 6.08
CA ILE A 157 -16.52 -12.83 7.34
C ILE A 157 -17.50 -13.43 8.36
N ALA A 158 -18.76 -13.65 7.96
CA ALA A 158 -19.77 -14.24 8.83
C ALA A 158 -19.38 -15.66 9.28
N LEU A 159 -18.87 -16.47 8.36
CA LEU A 159 -18.44 -17.85 8.59
C LEU A 159 -17.23 -17.92 9.53
N HIS A 160 -16.26 -17.01 9.35
CA HIS A 160 -15.11 -16.94 10.25
C HIS A 160 -15.54 -16.55 11.67
N GLY A 161 -16.42 -15.54 11.80
CA GLY A 161 -17.03 -15.17 13.08
C GLY A 161 -17.70 -16.35 13.77
N PHE A 162 -18.55 -17.09 13.04
CA PHE A 162 -19.19 -18.30 13.56
C PHE A 162 -18.16 -19.35 14.03
N ARG A 163 -17.11 -19.61 13.23
CA ARG A 163 -16.04 -20.57 13.58
C ARG A 163 -15.26 -20.17 14.84
N ARG A 164 -15.08 -18.87 15.09
CA ARG A 164 -14.45 -18.37 16.32
C ARG A 164 -15.29 -18.68 17.56
N GLY A 165 -16.62 -18.78 17.43
CA GLY A 165 -17.50 -19.27 18.49
C GLY A 165 -17.24 -20.74 18.84
N GLY A 166 -16.76 -21.54 17.88
CA GLY A 166 -16.45 -22.95 18.10
C GLY A 166 -17.64 -23.74 18.62
N THR A 167 -18.84 -23.45 18.09
CA THR A 167 -20.10 -24.06 18.51
C THR A 167 -20.35 -25.39 17.80
N ALA A 168 -21.06 -26.28 18.48
CA ALA A 168 -21.41 -27.61 18.01
C ALA A 168 -22.89 -27.73 17.61
N LEU A 169 -23.23 -28.84 16.94
CA LEU A 169 -24.59 -29.19 16.57
C LEU A 169 -25.51 -29.19 17.81
N GLY A 170 -26.65 -28.51 17.74
CA GLY A 170 -27.63 -28.42 18.81
C GLY A 170 -27.39 -27.30 19.84
N GLU A 171 -26.21 -26.67 19.83
CA GLU A 171 -25.91 -25.53 20.71
C GLU A 171 -26.69 -24.28 20.32
N THR A 172 -26.77 -23.33 21.26
CA THR A 172 -27.50 -22.07 21.07
C THR A 172 -26.55 -20.92 20.74
N VAL A 173 -26.85 -20.21 19.66
CA VAL A 173 -26.11 -19.05 19.18
C VAL A 173 -26.98 -17.79 19.33
N GLY A 174 -26.47 -16.82 20.09
CA GLY A 174 -27.00 -15.47 20.13
C GLY A 174 -26.39 -14.60 19.02
N ILE A 175 -27.18 -13.72 18.42
CA ILE A 175 -26.72 -12.77 17.41
C ILE A 175 -27.17 -11.36 17.78
N VAL A 176 -26.21 -10.43 17.84
CA VAL A 176 -26.46 -9.01 18.08
C VAL A 176 -26.14 -8.23 16.81
N GLY A 177 -27.17 -7.67 16.19
CA GLY A 177 -27.10 -6.97 14.90
C GLY A 177 -27.44 -7.87 13.72
N MET A 178 -28.58 -7.61 13.08
CA MET A 178 -29.12 -8.28 11.90
C MET A 178 -28.94 -7.42 10.64
N GLY A 179 -27.80 -6.74 10.54
CA GLY A 179 -27.33 -6.19 9.27
C GLY A 179 -26.94 -7.29 8.28
N LEU A 180 -26.34 -6.92 7.14
CA LEU A 180 -26.03 -7.87 6.07
C LEU A 180 -25.23 -9.10 6.55
N VAL A 181 -24.11 -8.87 7.26
CA VAL A 181 -23.25 -9.95 7.76
C VAL A 181 -23.94 -10.76 8.87
N GLY A 182 -24.74 -10.10 9.72
CA GLY A 182 -25.52 -10.78 10.77
C GLY A 182 -26.60 -11.72 10.21
N LEU A 183 -27.29 -11.30 9.14
CA LEU A 183 -28.25 -12.14 8.43
C LEU A 183 -27.58 -13.38 7.80
N LEU A 184 -26.36 -13.23 7.27
CA LEU A 184 -25.56 -14.36 6.79
C LEU A 184 -25.12 -15.26 7.95
N GLY A 185 -24.64 -14.68 9.06
CA GLY A 185 -24.22 -15.39 10.26
C GLY A 185 -25.36 -16.22 10.87
N ALA A 186 -26.58 -15.69 10.88
CA ALA A 186 -27.76 -16.41 11.36
C ALA A 186 -28.11 -17.62 10.49
N GLN A 187 -28.06 -17.46 9.16
CA GLN A 187 -28.26 -18.57 8.23
C GLN A 187 -27.18 -19.64 8.39
N ILE A 188 -25.91 -19.24 8.52
CA ILE A 188 -24.78 -20.16 8.74
C ILE A 188 -24.94 -20.94 10.06
N ALA A 189 -25.29 -20.26 11.15
CA ALA A 189 -25.51 -20.94 12.43
C ALA A 189 -26.67 -21.94 12.37
N ARG A 190 -27.76 -21.61 11.67
CA ARG A 190 -28.86 -22.57 11.42
C ARG A 190 -28.42 -23.74 10.55
N ALA A 191 -27.65 -23.49 9.49
CA ALA A 191 -27.12 -24.54 8.62
C ALA A 191 -26.17 -25.50 9.36
N ALA A 192 -25.45 -25.00 10.37
CA ALA A 192 -24.65 -25.81 11.29
C ALA A 192 -25.49 -26.60 12.33
N GLY A 193 -26.82 -26.43 12.31
CA GLY A 193 -27.76 -27.06 13.24
C GLY A 193 -27.78 -26.44 14.63
N CYS A 194 -27.35 -25.19 14.78
CA CYS A 194 -27.49 -24.42 16.02
C CYS A 194 -28.89 -23.80 16.12
N ARG A 195 -29.33 -23.58 17.36
CA ARG A 195 -30.54 -22.81 17.67
C ARG A 195 -30.16 -21.32 17.71
N VAL A 196 -30.85 -20.49 16.93
CA VAL A 196 -30.46 -19.07 16.77
C VAL A 196 -31.46 -18.14 17.45
N PHE A 197 -30.95 -17.28 18.34
CA PHE A 197 -31.67 -16.12 18.89
C PHE A 197 -30.98 -14.86 18.41
N ALA A 198 -31.75 -13.91 17.86
CA ALA A 198 -31.20 -12.75 17.20
C ALA A 198 -31.89 -11.47 17.63
N PHE A 199 -31.14 -10.37 17.72
CA PHE A 199 -31.64 -9.10 18.20
C PHE A 199 -31.13 -7.95 17.34
N ASP A 200 -32.03 -7.07 16.89
CA ASP A 200 -31.71 -5.86 16.14
C ASP A 200 -32.73 -4.76 16.47
N PRO A 201 -32.35 -3.46 16.48
CA PRO A 201 -33.28 -2.36 16.70
C PRO A 201 -34.13 -1.98 15.47
N ASP A 202 -33.81 -2.47 14.28
CA ASP A 202 -34.53 -2.16 13.04
C ASP A 202 -35.62 -3.20 12.73
N PRO A 203 -36.91 -2.83 12.75
CA PRO A 203 -38.01 -3.77 12.50
C PRO A 203 -37.96 -4.39 11.10
N ALA A 204 -37.42 -3.69 10.08
CA ALA A 204 -37.31 -4.24 8.74
C ALA A 204 -36.27 -5.37 8.68
N ARG A 205 -35.18 -5.28 9.47
CA ARG A 205 -34.17 -6.34 9.56
C ARG A 205 -34.67 -7.55 10.32
N VAL A 206 -35.45 -7.33 11.38
CA VAL A 206 -36.14 -8.39 12.13
C VAL A 206 -37.07 -9.17 11.20
N GLU A 207 -37.89 -8.47 10.41
CA GLU A 207 -38.81 -9.12 9.48
C GLU A 207 -38.09 -9.88 8.35
N LEU A 208 -37.04 -9.27 7.80
CA LEU A 208 -36.19 -9.94 6.81
C LEU A 208 -35.56 -11.22 7.39
N ALA A 209 -35.07 -11.19 8.64
CA ALA A 209 -34.54 -12.37 9.32
C ALA A 209 -35.59 -13.48 9.49
N ARG A 210 -36.84 -13.14 9.84
CA ARG A 210 -37.94 -14.11 9.90
C ARG A 210 -38.21 -14.75 8.54
N SER A 211 -38.23 -13.96 7.46
CA SER A 211 -38.41 -14.48 6.10
C SER A 211 -37.30 -15.47 5.66
N LEU A 212 -36.13 -15.40 6.31
CA LEU A 212 -35.00 -16.31 6.12
C LEU A 212 -35.03 -17.52 7.08
N GLY A 213 -36.09 -17.66 7.89
CA GLY A 213 -36.31 -18.77 8.80
C GLY A 213 -35.64 -18.61 10.17
N VAL A 214 -35.23 -17.41 10.56
CA VAL A 214 -34.71 -17.14 11.91
C VAL A 214 -35.89 -16.86 12.86
N GLU A 215 -36.50 -17.90 13.41
CA GLU A 215 -37.70 -17.78 14.26
C GLU A 215 -37.42 -17.09 15.61
N GLY A 216 -36.20 -17.24 16.14
CA GLY A 216 -35.76 -16.65 17.41
C GLY A 216 -35.38 -15.17 17.34
N VAL A 217 -35.71 -14.45 16.26
CA VAL A 217 -35.40 -13.02 16.12
C VAL A 217 -36.41 -12.13 16.84
N ARG A 218 -35.93 -11.09 17.54
CA ARG A 218 -36.73 -10.12 18.30
C ARG A 218 -36.29 -8.68 18.03
N LEU A 219 -37.23 -7.74 18.08
CA LEU A 219 -36.95 -6.31 18.02
C LEU A 219 -36.46 -5.83 19.38
N LEU A 220 -35.33 -5.12 19.42
CA LEU A 220 -34.85 -4.53 20.66
C LEU A 220 -35.83 -3.46 21.17
N GLY A 221 -36.25 -3.60 22.43
CA GLY A 221 -37.19 -2.69 23.10
C GLY A 221 -38.62 -3.21 23.21
N GLU A 222 -39.01 -4.26 22.47
CA GLU A 222 -40.34 -4.90 22.63
C GLU A 222 -40.38 -5.86 23.82
N SER A 223 -39.30 -6.58 24.07
CA SER A 223 -39.13 -7.46 25.22
C SER A 223 -37.67 -7.47 25.68
N ASP A 224 -37.43 -7.91 26.92
CA ASP A 224 -36.08 -8.05 27.46
C ASP A 224 -35.34 -9.20 26.75
N PRO A 225 -34.26 -8.93 25.99
CA PRO A 225 -33.52 -9.95 25.25
C PRO A 225 -32.99 -11.09 26.12
N VAL A 226 -32.63 -10.78 27.38
CA VAL A 226 -32.09 -11.76 28.32
C VAL A 226 -33.18 -12.74 28.74
N SER A 227 -34.36 -12.23 29.07
CA SER A 227 -35.53 -13.05 29.40
C SER A 227 -35.95 -13.95 28.24
N GLU A 228 -35.97 -13.44 27.00
CA GLU A 228 -36.31 -14.21 25.79
C GLU A 228 -35.38 -15.40 25.58
N ILE A 229 -34.06 -15.16 25.62
CA ILE A 229 -33.09 -16.23 25.40
C ILE A 229 -33.11 -17.24 26.54
N GLN A 230 -33.28 -16.78 27.80
CA GLN A 230 -33.39 -17.66 28.95
C GLN A 230 -34.63 -18.55 28.88
N ALA A 231 -35.79 -18.02 28.50
CA ALA A 231 -36.99 -18.81 28.29
C ALA A 231 -36.77 -19.90 27.23
N GLY A 232 -36.09 -19.54 26.13
CA GLY A 232 -35.73 -20.48 25.07
C GLY A 232 -34.65 -21.51 25.45
N THR A 233 -33.87 -21.26 26.50
CA THR A 233 -32.68 -22.07 26.87
C THR A 233 -32.76 -22.64 28.28
N GLN A 234 -33.97 -22.77 28.85
CA GLN A 234 -34.18 -23.31 30.20
C GLN A 234 -33.34 -22.55 31.27
N GLY A 235 -33.23 -21.23 31.11
CA GLY A 235 -32.51 -20.34 32.01
C GLY A 235 -30.99 -20.24 31.77
N GLN A 236 -30.43 -20.95 30.77
CA GLN A 236 -28.97 -21.03 30.62
C GLN A 236 -28.36 -19.84 29.87
N GLY A 237 -28.99 -19.36 28.80
CA GLY A 237 -28.42 -18.41 27.83
C GLY A 237 -27.74 -19.11 26.64
N ALA A 238 -27.04 -18.33 25.80
CA ALA A 238 -26.37 -18.85 24.60
C ALA A 238 -24.96 -19.40 24.86
N ASP A 239 -24.59 -20.48 24.17
CA ASP A 239 -23.24 -21.04 24.17
C ASP A 239 -22.21 -20.07 23.57
N ALA A 240 -22.59 -19.39 22.49
CA ALA A 240 -21.83 -18.30 21.90
C ALA A 240 -22.74 -17.14 21.48
N VAL A 241 -22.26 -15.90 21.62
CA VAL A 241 -22.94 -14.70 21.13
C VAL A 241 -22.05 -13.97 20.14
N LEU A 242 -22.53 -13.79 18.91
CA LEU A 242 -21.84 -13.13 17.80
C LEU A 242 -22.32 -11.70 17.65
N ILE A 243 -21.40 -10.74 17.63
CA ILE A 243 -21.70 -9.31 17.48
C ILE A 243 -21.35 -8.86 16.07
N PHE A 244 -22.37 -8.52 15.27
CA PHE A 244 -22.23 -7.96 13.92
C PHE A 244 -22.66 -6.49 13.82
N ALA A 245 -23.02 -5.88 14.95
CA ALA A 245 -23.36 -4.45 15.01
C ALA A 245 -22.16 -3.55 14.66
N ALA A 246 -22.45 -2.33 14.22
CA ALA A 246 -21.45 -1.29 13.97
C ALA A 246 -21.89 0.00 14.67
N THR A 247 -21.21 0.40 15.75
CA THR A 247 -21.53 1.58 16.56
C THR A 247 -20.38 1.92 17.51
N SER A 248 -20.18 3.18 17.88
CA SER A 248 -19.18 3.54 18.89
C SER A 248 -19.58 3.17 20.32
N SER A 249 -20.79 2.65 20.53
CA SER A 249 -21.32 2.28 21.85
C SER A 249 -20.83 0.90 22.31
N ASP A 250 -20.62 0.75 23.62
CA ASP A 250 -20.31 -0.51 24.29
C ASP A 250 -21.57 -1.40 24.51
N GLU A 251 -22.78 -0.88 24.26
CA GLU A 251 -24.04 -1.58 24.54
C GLU A 251 -24.17 -2.93 23.83
N PRO A 252 -23.77 -3.11 22.56
CA PRO A 252 -23.79 -4.43 21.92
C PRO A 252 -22.94 -5.47 22.64
N LEU A 253 -21.77 -5.06 23.17
CA LEU A 253 -20.88 -5.93 23.93
C LEU A 253 -21.48 -6.27 25.30
N ALA A 254 -22.00 -5.28 26.02
CA ALA A 254 -22.68 -5.49 27.30
C ALA A 254 -23.91 -6.39 27.17
N LEU A 255 -24.72 -6.20 26.11
CA LEU A 255 -25.83 -7.08 25.79
C LEU A 255 -25.35 -8.51 25.49
N ALA A 256 -24.34 -8.68 24.64
CA ALA A 256 -23.83 -10.00 24.30
C ALA A 256 -23.34 -10.79 25.52
N MET A 257 -22.65 -10.14 26.46
CA MET A 257 -22.21 -10.74 27.71
C MET A 257 -23.38 -11.14 28.62
N ARG A 258 -24.49 -10.38 28.59
CA ARG A 258 -25.72 -10.73 29.34
C ARG A 258 -26.46 -11.91 28.71
N LEU A 259 -26.45 -12.02 27.38
CA LEU A 259 -27.08 -13.13 26.63
C LEU A 259 -26.31 -14.46 26.75
N ALA A 260 -24.98 -14.40 26.86
CA ALA A 260 -24.13 -15.59 26.98
C ALA A 260 -24.39 -16.35 28.28
N ARG A 261 -24.35 -17.68 28.23
CA ARG A 261 -24.38 -18.52 29.43
C ARG A 261 -23.09 -18.41 30.24
N ARG A 262 -23.07 -18.97 31.45
CA ARG A 262 -21.84 -19.15 32.21
C ARG A 262 -20.87 -20.04 31.42
N LYS A 263 -19.59 -19.66 31.33
CA LYS A 263 -18.56 -20.26 30.46
C LYS A 263 -18.92 -20.22 28.98
N GLY A 264 -19.74 -19.25 28.58
CA GLY A 264 -20.07 -18.98 27.18
C GLY A 264 -19.04 -18.06 26.52
N LYS A 265 -19.13 -17.95 25.20
CA LYS A 265 -18.23 -17.13 24.39
C LYS A 265 -18.94 -15.90 23.85
N VAL A 266 -18.24 -14.78 23.78
CA VAL A 266 -18.66 -13.57 23.08
C VAL A 266 -17.67 -13.30 21.97
N VAL A 267 -18.15 -13.26 20.72
CA VAL A 267 -17.32 -13.08 19.53
C VAL A 267 -17.64 -11.73 18.89
N VAL A 268 -16.67 -10.83 18.90
CA VAL A 268 -16.78 -9.53 18.26
C VAL A 268 -16.36 -9.66 16.79
N VAL A 269 -17.31 -9.42 15.88
CA VAL A 269 -17.08 -9.42 14.42
C VAL A 269 -17.24 -8.02 13.82
N GLY A 270 -18.21 -7.25 14.32
CA GLY A 270 -18.45 -5.86 13.94
C GLY A 270 -17.57 -4.85 14.67
N ASP A 271 -17.75 -3.57 14.34
CA ASP A 271 -17.02 -2.44 14.91
C ASP A 271 -17.82 -1.82 16.06
N VAL A 272 -17.53 -2.21 17.30
CA VAL A 272 -18.26 -1.81 18.51
C VAL A 272 -17.35 -1.20 19.57
N GLY A 273 -17.94 -0.48 20.53
CA GLY A 273 -17.23 -0.10 21.76
C GLY A 273 -16.71 -1.33 22.51
N MET A 274 -15.49 -1.21 23.06
CA MET A 274 -14.74 -2.32 23.66
C MET A 274 -14.53 -2.16 25.17
N GLN A 275 -15.32 -1.33 25.86
CA GLN A 275 -15.28 -1.25 27.32
C GLN A 275 -15.97 -2.48 27.93
N VAL A 276 -15.16 -3.38 28.48
CA VAL A 276 -15.63 -4.66 29.03
C VAL A 276 -16.11 -4.50 30.47
N ASP A 277 -17.30 -5.00 30.79
CA ASP A 277 -17.77 -5.13 32.18
C ASP A 277 -17.06 -6.30 32.89
N ARG A 278 -16.05 -5.95 33.68
CA ARG A 278 -15.26 -6.93 34.44
C ARG A 278 -16.11 -7.77 35.40
N SER A 279 -17.14 -7.18 36.02
CA SER A 279 -17.98 -7.89 37.01
C SER A 279 -18.77 -9.00 36.33
N LEU A 280 -19.34 -8.71 35.17
CA LEU A 280 -20.09 -9.68 34.38
C LEU A 280 -19.18 -10.75 33.77
N MET A 281 -18.01 -10.37 33.24
CA MET A 281 -16.99 -11.33 32.77
C MET A 281 -16.59 -12.30 33.87
N TYR A 282 -16.29 -11.79 35.07
CA TYR A 282 -15.85 -12.60 36.21
C TYR A 282 -16.96 -13.52 36.72
N ALA A 283 -18.18 -13.00 36.89
CA ALA A 283 -19.30 -13.77 37.41
C ALA A 283 -19.69 -14.95 36.50
N LYS A 284 -19.63 -14.74 35.18
CA LYS A 284 -19.97 -15.77 34.19
C LYS A 284 -18.77 -16.55 33.67
N GLU A 285 -17.54 -16.14 33.97
CA GLU A 285 -16.32 -16.73 33.43
C GLU A 285 -16.36 -16.81 31.88
N LEU A 286 -16.65 -15.67 31.25
CA LEU A 286 -16.83 -15.58 29.79
C LEU A 286 -15.49 -15.53 29.06
N ASP A 287 -15.48 -16.11 27.86
CA ASP A 287 -14.42 -15.90 26.87
C ASP A 287 -14.82 -14.75 25.93
N LEU A 288 -13.96 -13.74 25.81
CA LEU A 288 -14.12 -12.66 24.82
C LEU A 288 -13.15 -12.88 23.66
N LEU A 289 -13.68 -13.00 22.45
CA LEU A 289 -12.93 -13.35 21.24
C LEU A 289 -13.13 -12.29 20.17
N ILE A 290 -12.04 -11.95 19.46
CA ILE A 290 -12.10 -11.14 18.24
C ILE A 290 -12.11 -12.06 17.02
N SER A 291 -12.85 -11.66 15.98
CA SER A 291 -12.86 -12.26 14.64
C SER A 291 -12.19 -11.33 13.64
N THR A 292 -11.02 -11.72 13.11
CA THR A 292 -10.30 -10.93 12.12
C THR A 292 -10.88 -11.17 10.72
N SER A 293 -11.72 -10.25 10.24
CA SER A 293 -12.24 -10.26 8.86
C SER A 293 -12.73 -11.66 8.42
N TYR A 294 -12.32 -12.13 7.25
CA TYR A 294 -12.58 -13.46 6.70
C TYR A 294 -11.47 -14.49 7.01
N GLY A 295 -10.64 -14.24 8.04
CA GLY A 295 -9.84 -15.27 8.72
C GLY A 295 -8.32 -15.26 8.48
N PRO A 296 -7.63 -16.36 8.86
CA PRO A 296 -6.19 -16.54 8.67
C PRO A 296 -5.71 -16.29 7.24
N GLY A 297 -4.61 -15.56 7.09
CA GLY A 297 -4.12 -15.00 5.83
C GLY A 297 -4.23 -13.48 5.78
N ARG A 298 -5.24 -12.92 6.45
CA ARG A 298 -5.44 -11.47 6.48
C ARG A 298 -4.26 -10.76 7.15
N TYR A 299 -3.71 -9.74 6.50
CA TYR A 299 -2.52 -8.99 6.92
C TYR A 299 -1.21 -9.78 6.84
N ASP A 300 -1.18 -10.88 6.07
CA ASP A 300 0.04 -11.61 5.73
C ASP A 300 0.29 -11.49 4.22
N ASP A 301 1.23 -10.61 3.84
CA ASP A 301 1.59 -10.39 2.43
C ASP A 301 2.10 -11.67 1.74
N SER A 302 2.68 -12.61 2.49
CA SER A 302 3.12 -13.90 1.92
C SER A 302 1.91 -14.70 1.44
N TYR A 303 0.81 -14.65 2.20
CA TYR A 303 -0.43 -15.31 1.84
C TYR A 303 -1.24 -14.51 0.81
N GLU A 304 -1.53 -13.23 1.10
CA GLU A 304 -2.42 -12.38 0.29
C GLU A 304 -1.78 -12.00 -1.04
N GLU A 305 -0.50 -11.60 -1.08
CA GLU A 305 0.13 -11.10 -2.30
C GLU A 305 1.02 -12.13 -2.98
N ALA A 306 1.85 -12.83 -2.20
CA ALA A 306 2.75 -13.84 -2.74
C ALA A 306 2.05 -15.18 -2.97
N GLY A 307 0.79 -15.39 -2.57
CA GLY A 307 0.06 -16.63 -2.86
C GLY A 307 0.62 -17.89 -2.17
N ILE A 308 1.43 -17.72 -1.13
CA ILE A 308 1.98 -18.82 -0.32
C ILE A 308 0.92 -19.24 0.70
N ASP A 309 0.26 -20.36 0.44
CA ASP A 309 -0.81 -20.87 1.31
C ASP A 309 -0.23 -21.52 2.58
N TYR A 310 -1.02 -21.54 3.65
CA TYR A 310 -0.68 -22.23 4.88
C TYR A 310 -0.84 -23.75 4.70
N PRO A 311 0.05 -24.54 5.34
CA PRO A 311 -0.11 -25.98 5.42
C PRO A 311 -1.52 -26.38 5.91
N PHE A 312 -2.26 -27.08 5.05
CA PHE A 312 -3.67 -27.38 5.25
C PHE A 312 -3.96 -28.07 6.59
N ALA A 313 -3.08 -28.98 7.01
CA ALA A 313 -3.22 -29.73 8.27
C ALA A 313 -3.15 -28.85 9.53
N TYR A 314 -2.53 -27.67 9.44
CA TYR A 314 -2.32 -26.77 10.58
C TYR A 314 -3.30 -25.59 10.57
N VAL A 315 -3.62 -25.07 9.38
CA VAL A 315 -4.55 -23.94 9.23
C VAL A 315 -5.64 -24.32 8.24
N ARG A 316 -6.66 -25.05 8.69
CA ARG A 316 -7.71 -25.59 7.80
C ARG A 316 -8.50 -24.50 7.05
N TRP A 317 -8.74 -23.36 7.70
CA TRP A 317 -9.68 -22.33 7.25
C TRP A 317 -8.99 -20.98 7.07
N THR A 318 -8.36 -20.81 5.90
CA THR A 318 -7.79 -19.54 5.44
C THR A 318 -8.85 -18.67 4.76
N GLU A 319 -8.52 -17.42 4.42
CA GLU A 319 -9.38 -16.51 3.66
C GLU A 319 -10.00 -17.17 2.43
N GLY A 320 -9.18 -17.76 1.55
CA GLY A 320 -9.64 -18.42 0.31
C GLY A 320 -10.51 -19.65 0.58
N ARG A 321 -10.20 -20.42 1.62
CA ARG A 321 -10.99 -21.61 2.00
C ARG A 321 -12.32 -21.22 2.67
N ASN A 322 -12.39 -20.06 3.34
CA ASN A 322 -13.64 -19.50 3.85
C ASN A 322 -14.53 -19.02 2.70
N LEU A 323 -13.97 -18.40 1.65
CA LEU A 323 -14.70 -18.06 0.42
C LEU A 323 -15.32 -19.31 -0.22
N ALA A 324 -14.48 -20.34 -0.46
CA ALA A 324 -14.94 -21.59 -1.06
C ALA A 324 -16.04 -22.26 -0.23
N ALA A 325 -15.86 -22.38 1.08
CA ALA A 325 -16.85 -22.98 1.96
C ALA A 325 -18.18 -22.21 1.98
N PHE A 326 -18.16 -20.89 1.86
CA PHE A 326 -19.39 -20.12 1.75
C PHE A 326 -20.09 -20.32 0.40
N LEU A 327 -19.33 -20.42 -0.70
CA LEU A 327 -19.89 -20.75 -2.01
C LEU A 327 -20.56 -22.14 -2.01
N ASP A 328 -19.99 -23.11 -1.29
CA ASP A 328 -20.61 -24.43 -1.11
C ASP A 328 -21.96 -24.34 -0.36
N LEU A 329 -22.07 -23.47 0.65
CA LEU A 329 -23.34 -23.23 1.35
C LEU A 329 -24.41 -22.61 0.45
N LEU A 330 -24.00 -21.74 -0.48
CA LEU A 330 -24.91 -21.20 -1.51
C LEU A 330 -25.35 -22.31 -2.48
N ALA A 331 -24.41 -23.13 -2.95
CA ALA A 331 -24.70 -24.23 -3.87
C ALA A 331 -25.68 -25.26 -3.27
N GLN A 332 -25.58 -25.50 -1.96
CA GLN A 332 -26.49 -26.37 -1.21
C GLN A 332 -27.85 -25.72 -0.90
N GLY A 333 -28.01 -24.41 -1.15
CA GLY A 333 -29.20 -23.65 -0.76
C GLY A 333 -29.35 -23.45 0.76
N ALA A 334 -28.32 -23.77 1.55
CA ALA A 334 -28.31 -23.62 3.00
C ALA A 334 -28.23 -22.14 3.42
N VAL A 335 -27.66 -21.29 2.56
CA VAL A 335 -27.68 -19.84 2.68
C VAL A 335 -28.28 -19.25 1.41
N ARG A 336 -29.15 -18.25 1.56
CA ARG A 336 -29.76 -17.52 0.44
C ARG A 336 -29.46 -16.03 0.57
N VAL A 337 -29.12 -15.41 -0.56
CA VAL A 337 -28.71 -13.98 -0.61
C VAL A 337 -29.63 -13.14 -1.48
N GLU A 338 -30.43 -13.77 -2.34
CA GLU A 338 -31.43 -13.14 -3.20
C GLU A 338 -32.42 -12.28 -2.38
N PRO A 339 -32.91 -12.72 -1.21
CA PRO A 339 -33.77 -11.89 -0.38
C PRO A 339 -33.07 -10.65 0.21
N LEU A 340 -31.73 -10.64 0.26
CA LEU A 340 -30.91 -9.55 0.81
C LEU A 340 -30.65 -8.43 -0.20
N ILE A 341 -30.91 -8.69 -1.49
CA ILE A 341 -30.65 -7.75 -2.59
C ILE A 341 -31.85 -6.82 -2.78
N GLU A 342 -31.61 -5.51 -2.63
CA GLU A 342 -32.59 -4.46 -2.95
C GLU A 342 -32.80 -4.35 -4.45
N ARG A 343 -31.71 -4.12 -5.18
CA ARG A 343 -31.72 -3.86 -6.62
C ARG A 343 -30.31 -4.03 -7.19
N SER A 344 -30.25 -4.23 -8.50
CA SER A 344 -29.02 -4.18 -9.30
C SER A 344 -28.97 -2.91 -10.15
N PHE A 345 -27.79 -2.31 -10.27
CA PHE A 345 -27.52 -1.12 -11.07
C PHE A 345 -26.37 -1.40 -12.05
N PRO A 346 -26.39 -0.88 -13.28
CA PRO A 346 -25.19 -0.82 -14.10
C PRO A 346 -24.09 -0.03 -13.39
N VAL A 347 -22.81 -0.38 -13.57
CA VAL A 347 -21.68 0.36 -12.96
C VAL A 347 -21.72 1.87 -13.23
N ALA A 348 -22.24 2.30 -14.38
CA ALA A 348 -22.38 3.71 -14.73
C ALA A 348 -23.31 4.50 -13.76
N GLU A 349 -24.20 3.80 -13.06
CA GLU A 349 -25.16 4.35 -12.10
C GLU A 349 -24.71 4.15 -10.64
N ALA A 350 -23.42 3.92 -10.40
CA ALA A 350 -22.91 3.65 -9.05
C ALA A 350 -23.31 4.73 -8.02
N GLU A 351 -23.34 6.01 -8.39
CA GLU A 351 -23.78 7.08 -7.49
C GLU A 351 -25.23 6.85 -7.00
N ALA A 352 -26.14 6.46 -7.89
CA ALA A 352 -27.52 6.13 -7.55
C ALA A 352 -27.60 4.86 -6.69
N ALA A 353 -26.74 3.87 -6.96
CA ALA A 353 -26.65 2.66 -6.15
C ALA A 353 -26.30 2.99 -4.67
N TYR A 354 -25.27 3.80 -4.43
CA TYR A 354 -24.92 4.24 -3.06
C TYR A 354 -25.98 5.14 -2.43
N ALA A 355 -26.67 5.96 -3.21
CA ALA A 355 -27.76 6.79 -2.69
C ALA A 355 -28.94 5.93 -2.20
N SER A 356 -29.25 4.84 -2.90
CA SER A 356 -30.37 3.95 -2.56
C SER A 356 -30.21 3.25 -1.21
N LEU A 357 -28.97 2.94 -0.80
CA LEU A 357 -28.66 2.29 0.49
C LEU A 357 -28.85 3.19 1.72
N LYS A 358 -29.01 4.51 1.52
CA LYS A 358 -29.21 5.47 2.63
C LYS A 358 -30.66 5.58 3.08
N VAL A 359 -31.59 5.00 2.32
CA VAL A 359 -33.02 5.06 2.64
C VAL A 359 -33.33 4.00 3.70
N PRO A 360 -33.84 4.39 4.89
CA PRO A 360 -34.19 3.44 5.94
C PRO A 360 -35.22 2.40 5.48
N GLY A 361 -35.19 1.20 6.06
CA GLY A 361 -36.16 0.13 5.78
C GLY A 361 -35.97 -0.61 4.45
N ARG A 362 -34.89 -0.32 3.72
CA ARG A 362 -34.50 -1.04 2.49
C ARG A 362 -33.68 -2.28 2.79
N LYS A 363 -33.61 -3.20 1.83
CA LYS A 363 -32.74 -4.38 1.94
C LYS A 363 -31.26 -3.97 2.00
N PRO A 364 -30.41 -4.76 2.68
CA PRO A 364 -29.10 -4.28 3.12
C PRO A 364 -28.00 -4.31 2.04
N ALA A 365 -28.27 -4.85 0.84
CA ALA A 365 -27.30 -4.99 -0.23
C ALA A 365 -27.82 -4.47 -1.58
N VAL A 366 -26.92 -3.88 -2.36
CA VAL A 366 -27.16 -3.46 -3.75
C VAL A 366 -26.06 -4.03 -4.63
N LEU A 367 -26.40 -4.44 -5.85
CA LEU A 367 -25.42 -4.98 -6.79
C LEU A 367 -25.04 -3.94 -7.85
N LEU A 368 -23.76 -3.90 -8.19
CA LEU A 368 -23.27 -3.31 -9.43
C LEU A 368 -23.04 -4.41 -10.44
N VAL A 369 -23.62 -4.25 -11.63
CA VAL A 369 -23.51 -5.17 -12.75
C VAL A 369 -22.64 -4.55 -13.84
N PHE A 370 -21.80 -5.38 -14.43
CA PHE A 370 -20.80 -5.00 -15.42
C PHE A 370 -21.10 -5.75 -16.74
N PRO A 371 -22.14 -5.32 -17.48
CA PRO A 371 -22.56 -6.03 -18.69
C PRO A 371 -21.47 -5.95 -19.77
N GLY A 372 -21.08 -7.06 -20.39
CA GLY A 372 -20.17 -7.05 -21.54
C GLY A 372 -20.06 -8.40 -22.24
N SER A 373 -19.68 -8.33 -23.52
CA SER A 373 -19.32 -9.44 -24.40
C SER A 373 -17.80 -9.71 -24.38
N ALA A 374 -17.36 -10.81 -24.98
CA ALA A 374 -15.93 -11.10 -25.12
C ALA A 374 -15.15 -10.03 -25.92
N GLU A 375 -15.82 -9.28 -26.81
CA GLU A 375 -15.23 -8.13 -27.50
C GLU A 375 -15.07 -6.92 -26.56
N ASP A 376 -16.05 -6.69 -25.68
CA ASP A 376 -15.97 -5.66 -24.64
C ASP A 376 -14.81 -5.94 -23.67
N ASP A 377 -14.55 -7.21 -23.35
CA ASP A 377 -13.46 -7.60 -22.47
C ASP A 377 -12.08 -7.22 -23.05
N ARG A 378 -11.87 -7.36 -24.36
CA ARG A 378 -10.62 -6.92 -25.01
C ARG A 378 -10.43 -5.41 -24.93
N ALA A 379 -11.48 -4.63 -25.17
CA ALA A 379 -11.43 -3.17 -25.05
C ALA A 379 -11.21 -2.72 -23.59
N ARG A 380 -11.82 -3.43 -22.64
CA ARG A 380 -11.67 -3.19 -21.19
C ARG A 380 -10.27 -3.46 -20.68
N LEU A 381 -9.55 -4.38 -21.30
CA LEU A 381 -8.14 -4.69 -21.02
C LEU A 381 -7.16 -3.63 -21.55
N SER A 382 -7.64 -2.55 -22.19
CA SER A 382 -6.77 -1.43 -22.55
C SER A 382 -6.06 -0.88 -21.31
N ARG A 383 -4.74 -0.98 -21.33
CA ARG A 383 -3.85 -0.53 -20.26
C ARG A 383 -3.47 0.94 -20.39
N THR A 384 -4.05 1.65 -21.35
CA THR A 384 -3.80 3.07 -21.57
C THR A 384 -5.11 3.82 -21.82
N VAL A 385 -5.25 4.97 -21.17
CA VAL A 385 -6.39 5.89 -21.31
C VAL A 385 -5.88 7.27 -21.64
N ARG A 386 -6.48 7.90 -22.65
CA ARG A 386 -6.22 9.29 -23.02
C ARG A 386 -7.16 10.22 -22.26
N LEU A 387 -6.58 11.23 -21.63
CA LEU A 387 -7.27 12.27 -20.86
C LEU A 387 -7.33 13.56 -21.67
N ALA A 388 -8.38 14.36 -21.43
CA ALA A 388 -8.48 15.69 -22.02
C ALA A 388 -7.32 16.57 -21.54
N ARG A 389 -6.47 17.02 -22.48
CA ARG A 389 -5.29 17.84 -22.18
C ARG A 389 -5.72 19.18 -21.56
N ARG A 390 -5.24 19.50 -20.36
CA ARG A 390 -5.25 20.89 -19.88
C ARG A 390 -4.14 21.63 -20.62
N ALA A 391 -4.52 22.36 -21.67
CA ALA A 391 -3.59 23.01 -22.57
C ALA A 391 -2.52 23.86 -21.84
N LYS A 392 -1.25 23.51 -22.04
CA LYS A 392 -0.13 24.44 -22.24
C LYS A 392 0.91 23.71 -23.08
N ALA A 393 0.96 24.01 -24.38
CA ALA A 393 2.05 23.56 -25.24
C ALA A 393 3.34 24.26 -24.81
N GLY A 394 4.17 23.56 -24.04
CA GLY A 394 5.55 23.96 -23.81
C GLY A 394 6.46 23.39 -24.90
N SER A 395 7.50 24.12 -25.29
CA SER A 395 8.52 23.68 -26.23
C SER A 395 9.60 22.77 -25.59
N GLY A 396 9.24 21.99 -24.57
CA GLY A 396 10.18 21.17 -23.78
C GLY A 396 10.05 19.68 -24.06
N THR A 397 11.08 18.91 -23.67
CA THR A 397 11.07 17.43 -23.73
C THR A 397 9.84 16.89 -23.00
N LYS A 398 9.08 16.00 -23.64
CA LYS A 398 7.98 15.30 -22.98
C LYS A 398 8.52 14.14 -22.14
N ALA A 399 7.94 13.96 -20.95
CA ALA A 399 8.33 12.91 -20.03
C ALA A 399 7.19 11.93 -19.72
N ALA A 400 7.56 10.68 -19.45
CA ALA A 400 6.74 9.70 -18.75
C ALA A 400 7.15 9.64 -17.27
N LEU A 401 6.19 9.66 -16.36
CA LEU A 401 6.42 9.38 -14.94
C LEU A 401 6.00 7.94 -14.63
N VAL A 402 6.92 7.11 -14.14
CA VAL A 402 6.71 5.71 -13.81
C VAL A 402 6.82 5.53 -12.29
N GLY A 403 5.73 5.11 -11.66
CA GLY A 403 5.67 4.98 -10.20
C GLY A 403 5.49 6.33 -9.50
N PRO A 404 4.27 6.92 -9.51
CA PRO A 404 3.98 8.15 -8.80
C PRO A 404 3.82 7.89 -7.28
N GLY A 405 4.82 7.30 -6.64
CA GLY A 405 4.87 7.09 -5.20
C GLY A 405 4.90 8.40 -4.41
N SER A 406 4.71 8.34 -3.09
CA SER A 406 4.70 9.51 -2.21
C SER A 406 5.95 10.37 -2.35
N PHE A 407 7.14 9.74 -2.37
CA PHE A 407 8.41 10.44 -2.52
C PHE A 407 8.50 11.20 -3.85
N MET A 408 8.17 10.56 -4.98
CA MET A 408 8.10 11.25 -6.27
C MET A 408 7.10 12.41 -6.27
N LYS A 409 5.91 12.19 -5.72
CA LYS A 409 4.83 13.20 -5.64
C LYS A 409 5.18 14.40 -4.77
N GLU A 410 5.90 14.18 -3.68
CA GLU A 410 6.20 15.21 -2.67
C GLU A 410 7.51 15.94 -2.92
N VAL A 411 8.50 15.28 -3.53
CA VAL A 411 9.88 15.78 -3.60
C VAL A 411 10.25 16.14 -5.03
N PHE A 412 10.26 15.16 -5.93
CA PHE A 412 10.79 15.33 -7.28
C PHE A 412 9.83 16.03 -8.23
N ILE A 413 8.54 15.67 -8.22
CA ILE A 413 7.53 16.30 -9.08
C ILE A 413 7.50 17.83 -8.88
N PRO A 414 7.44 18.37 -7.65
CA PRO A 414 7.48 19.82 -7.45
C PRO A 414 8.76 20.46 -8.00
N ALA A 415 9.92 19.78 -7.87
CA ALA A 415 11.18 20.27 -8.40
C ALA A 415 11.19 20.28 -9.95
N PHE A 416 10.73 19.19 -10.58
CA PHE A 416 10.62 19.09 -12.04
C PHE A 416 9.69 20.14 -12.64
N LEU A 417 8.53 20.36 -12.01
CA LEU A 417 7.57 21.39 -12.43
C LEU A 417 8.14 22.80 -12.25
N ARG A 418 8.84 23.06 -11.14
CA ARG A 418 9.45 24.36 -10.84
C ARG A 418 10.53 24.72 -11.86
N GLU A 419 11.43 23.79 -12.18
CA GLU A 419 12.53 24.02 -13.11
C GLU A 419 12.12 23.85 -14.58
N ARG A 420 10.88 23.40 -14.85
CA ARG A 420 10.34 23.13 -16.19
C ARG A 420 11.28 22.22 -17.00
N VAL A 421 11.72 21.13 -16.38
CA VAL A 421 12.63 20.17 -17.02
C VAL A 421 11.94 19.43 -18.17
N ALA A 422 10.70 19.03 -17.94
CA ALA A 422 9.88 18.32 -18.92
C ALA A 422 8.39 18.58 -18.69
N GLU A 423 7.60 18.46 -19.75
CA GLU A 423 6.14 18.35 -19.67
C GLU A 423 5.79 16.87 -19.43
N VAL A 424 5.18 16.54 -18.29
CA VAL A 424 4.76 15.15 -18.03
C VAL A 424 3.56 14.84 -18.93
N GLU A 425 3.79 14.07 -19.99
CA GLU A 425 2.78 13.69 -20.98
C GLU A 425 2.06 12.40 -20.56
N ALA A 426 2.80 11.47 -19.95
CA ALA A 426 2.30 10.16 -19.56
C ALA A 426 2.61 9.85 -18.10
N VAL A 427 1.70 9.13 -17.44
CA VAL A 427 1.93 8.54 -16.12
C VAL A 427 1.64 7.05 -16.16
N VAL A 428 2.59 6.25 -15.67
CA VAL A 428 2.50 4.80 -15.53
C VAL A 428 2.48 4.45 -14.04
N SER A 429 1.49 3.65 -13.60
CA SER A 429 1.39 3.17 -12.22
C SER A 429 0.93 1.71 -12.17
N GLY A 430 1.08 1.06 -11.01
CA GLY A 430 0.63 -0.32 -10.80
C GLY A 430 -0.89 -0.48 -10.74
N SER A 431 -1.63 0.59 -10.40
CA SER A 431 -3.10 0.62 -10.46
C SER A 431 -3.60 1.73 -11.39
N GLY A 432 -4.72 1.47 -12.07
CA GLY A 432 -5.33 2.42 -13.01
C GLY A 432 -5.79 3.70 -12.33
N ALA A 433 -6.38 3.62 -11.14
CA ALA A 433 -6.80 4.78 -10.36
C ALA A 433 -5.61 5.68 -9.96
N SER A 434 -4.51 5.06 -9.53
CA SER A 434 -3.27 5.79 -9.19
C SER A 434 -2.67 6.48 -10.41
N ALA A 435 -2.61 5.79 -11.56
CA ALA A 435 -2.13 6.38 -12.82
C ALA A 435 -3.00 7.57 -13.24
N ARG A 436 -4.34 7.42 -13.23
CA ARG A 436 -5.27 8.47 -13.60
C ARG A 436 -5.19 9.67 -12.65
N SER A 437 -5.20 9.44 -11.35
CA SER A 437 -5.14 10.52 -10.35
C SER A 437 -3.85 11.34 -10.50
N ALA A 438 -2.72 10.68 -10.62
CA ALA A 438 -1.44 11.34 -10.83
C ALA A 438 -1.39 12.08 -12.19
N ALA A 439 -1.91 11.48 -13.27
CA ALA A 439 -1.98 12.14 -14.57
C ALA A 439 -2.83 13.42 -14.53
N GLN A 440 -4.01 13.37 -13.90
CA GLN A 440 -4.87 14.54 -13.73
C GLN A 440 -4.22 15.65 -12.92
N ARG A 441 -3.53 15.30 -11.83
CA ARG A 441 -2.80 16.25 -10.98
C ARG A 441 -1.65 16.93 -11.74
N LEU A 442 -0.97 16.20 -12.61
CA LEU A 442 0.15 16.70 -13.40
C LEU A 442 -0.29 17.37 -14.70
N GLY A 443 -1.55 17.22 -15.11
CA GLY A 443 -2.05 17.69 -16.40
C GLY A 443 -1.61 16.82 -17.58
N ALA A 444 -1.16 15.58 -17.32
CA ALA A 444 -0.74 14.62 -18.34
C ALA A 444 -1.92 14.16 -19.18
N SER A 445 -1.68 13.91 -20.47
CA SER A 445 -2.71 13.46 -21.41
C SER A 445 -2.84 11.94 -21.47
N VAL A 446 -1.90 11.20 -20.90
CA VAL A 446 -1.89 9.73 -20.89
C VAL A 446 -1.79 9.21 -19.45
N ALA A 447 -2.71 8.32 -19.09
CA ALA A 447 -2.60 7.47 -17.91
C ALA A 447 -2.49 6.01 -18.37
N SER A 448 -1.56 5.25 -17.80
CA SER A 448 -1.30 3.88 -18.22
C SER A 448 -0.88 2.97 -17.05
N THR A 449 -1.04 1.67 -17.25
CA THR A 449 -0.43 0.59 -16.44
C THR A 449 0.57 -0.23 -17.27
N ASP A 450 0.85 0.22 -18.48
CA ASP A 450 1.76 -0.41 -19.44
C ASP A 450 2.96 0.50 -19.72
N LEU A 451 4.12 0.12 -19.20
CA LEU A 451 5.34 0.86 -19.49
C LEU A 451 5.73 0.76 -20.97
N GLU A 452 5.58 -0.41 -21.59
CA GLU A 452 6.08 -0.65 -22.95
C GLU A 452 5.29 0.13 -24.00
N GLU A 453 3.97 0.19 -23.85
CA GLU A 453 3.11 1.02 -24.71
C GLU A 453 3.50 2.51 -24.62
N VAL A 454 3.80 3.00 -23.41
CA VAL A 454 4.26 4.38 -23.22
C VAL A 454 5.66 4.60 -23.81
N LEU A 455 6.58 3.64 -23.66
CA LEU A 455 7.93 3.74 -24.24
C LEU A 455 7.91 3.72 -25.78
N ALA A 456 6.90 3.11 -26.40
CA ALA A 456 6.73 3.07 -27.85
C ALA A 456 6.36 4.44 -28.45
N ASP A 457 5.89 5.41 -27.65
CA ASP A 457 5.58 6.77 -28.14
C ASP A 457 6.87 7.53 -28.48
N PRO A 458 7.11 7.88 -29.77
CA PRO A 458 8.31 8.63 -30.17
C PRO A 458 8.34 10.06 -29.60
N GLY A 459 7.20 10.60 -29.19
CA GLY A 459 7.10 11.94 -28.59
C GLY A 459 7.66 12.02 -27.17
N ILE A 460 7.79 10.90 -26.46
CA ILE A 460 8.38 10.84 -25.11
C ILE A 460 9.90 10.75 -25.24
N GLY A 461 10.62 11.67 -24.60
CA GLY A 461 12.09 11.71 -24.62
C GLY A 461 12.75 11.40 -23.27
N LEU A 462 12.00 11.51 -22.18
CA LEU A 462 12.47 11.31 -20.80
C LEU A 462 11.55 10.36 -20.03
N VAL A 463 12.11 9.47 -19.22
CA VAL A 463 11.38 8.60 -18.31
C VAL A 463 11.87 8.87 -16.88
N LEU A 464 10.94 9.22 -16.00
CA LEU A 464 11.17 9.48 -14.57
C LEU A 464 10.69 8.27 -13.77
N ILE A 465 11.59 7.48 -13.20
CA ILE A 465 11.30 6.23 -12.50
C ILE A 465 11.42 6.44 -10.99
N GLY A 466 10.34 6.18 -10.25
CA GLY A 466 10.33 6.20 -8.79
C GLY A 466 9.46 5.10 -8.19
N THR A 467 9.55 3.91 -8.76
CA THR A 467 8.86 2.71 -8.29
C THR A 467 9.57 2.10 -7.07
N ARG A 468 9.17 0.89 -6.66
CA ARG A 468 9.91 0.09 -5.69
C ARG A 468 11.26 -0.33 -6.31
N HIS A 469 12.28 -0.53 -5.46
CA HIS A 469 13.66 -0.75 -5.92
C HIS A 469 13.82 -1.96 -6.85
N HIS A 470 13.15 -3.07 -6.56
CA HIS A 470 13.18 -4.29 -7.39
C HIS A 470 12.66 -4.11 -8.83
N LEU A 471 11.95 -3.02 -9.11
CA LEU A 471 11.46 -2.72 -10.46
C LEU A 471 12.40 -1.80 -11.25
N HIS A 472 13.37 -1.15 -10.60
CA HIS A 472 14.21 -0.15 -11.25
C HIS A 472 15.03 -0.75 -12.40
N GLY A 473 15.70 -1.88 -12.16
CA GLY A 473 16.63 -2.46 -13.12
C GLY A 473 15.97 -2.77 -14.47
N GLU A 474 14.84 -3.47 -14.45
CA GLU A 474 14.09 -3.81 -15.66
C GLU A 474 13.50 -2.58 -16.35
N GLN A 475 12.96 -1.61 -15.59
CA GLN A 475 12.33 -0.42 -16.17
C GLN A 475 13.35 0.52 -16.81
N VAL A 476 14.51 0.70 -16.18
CA VAL A 476 15.65 1.44 -16.73
C VAL A 476 16.12 0.78 -18.02
N LEU A 477 16.31 -0.54 -18.01
CA LEU A 477 16.72 -1.30 -19.18
C LEU A 477 15.75 -1.11 -20.35
N LYS A 478 14.43 -1.27 -20.13
CA LYS A 478 13.41 -1.08 -21.16
C LYS A 478 13.45 0.34 -21.74
N ALA A 479 13.56 1.35 -20.88
CA ALA A 479 13.60 2.75 -21.32
C ALA A 479 14.85 3.08 -22.16
N LEU A 480 16.02 2.61 -21.75
CA LEU A 480 17.27 2.80 -22.50
C LEU A 480 17.24 2.10 -23.87
N LEU A 481 16.72 0.87 -23.92
CA LEU A 481 16.56 0.12 -25.18
C LEU A 481 15.56 0.79 -26.13
N ALA A 482 14.57 1.51 -25.60
CA ALA A 482 13.65 2.34 -26.38
C ALA A 482 14.24 3.72 -26.77
N GLY A 483 15.53 3.96 -26.48
CA GLY A 483 16.22 5.21 -26.81
C GLY A 483 15.79 6.41 -25.97
N LYS A 484 15.17 6.17 -24.80
CA LYS A 484 14.65 7.24 -23.94
C LYS A 484 15.67 7.60 -22.87
N SER A 485 15.86 8.89 -22.61
CA SER A 485 16.65 9.33 -21.47
C SER A 485 15.94 8.95 -20.17
N VAL A 486 16.69 8.64 -19.12
CA VAL A 486 16.16 8.09 -17.87
C VAL A 486 16.67 8.89 -16.68
N PHE A 487 15.75 9.26 -15.79
CA PHE A 487 16.05 9.58 -14.41
C PHE A 487 15.42 8.48 -13.55
N VAL A 488 16.20 7.83 -12.70
CA VAL A 488 15.72 6.80 -11.78
C VAL A 488 16.10 7.14 -10.35
N GLU A 489 15.15 7.02 -9.43
CA GLU A 489 15.44 7.12 -8.01
C GLU A 489 16.41 6.01 -7.57
N LYS A 490 17.26 6.30 -6.59
CA LYS A 490 18.22 5.30 -6.09
C LYS A 490 17.52 4.15 -5.35
N PRO A 491 18.10 2.92 -5.38
CA PRO A 491 19.30 2.51 -6.13
C PRO A 491 18.99 2.26 -7.61
N LEU A 492 20.01 2.22 -8.47
CA LEU A 492 19.84 1.93 -9.91
C LEU A 492 19.21 0.55 -10.18
N CYS A 493 19.63 -0.47 -9.42
CA CYS A 493 19.15 -1.85 -9.51
C CYS A 493 19.47 -2.61 -8.22
N LEU A 494 19.00 -3.86 -8.10
CA LEU A 494 19.20 -4.68 -6.89
C LEU A 494 20.20 -5.83 -7.08
N SER A 495 20.67 -6.09 -8.31
CA SER A 495 21.58 -7.22 -8.58
C SER A 495 22.67 -6.88 -9.60
N LEU A 496 23.80 -7.60 -9.52
CA LEU A 496 24.88 -7.48 -10.50
C LEU A 496 24.41 -7.85 -11.91
N THR A 497 23.54 -8.85 -12.02
CA THR A 497 22.95 -9.27 -13.31
C THR A 497 22.14 -8.16 -13.97
N GLU A 498 21.37 -7.39 -13.19
CA GLU A 498 20.67 -6.21 -13.73
C GLU A 498 21.65 -5.11 -14.13
N LEU A 499 22.68 -4.84 -13.32
CA LEU A 499 23.71 -3.84 -13.62
C LEU A 499 24.43 -4.17 -14.94
N ASP A 500 24.82 -5.42 -15.16
CA ASP A 500 25.47 -5.87 -16.40
C ASP A 500 24.56 -5.67 -17.62
N ARG A 501 23.27 -5.97 -17.51
CA ARG A 501 22.29 -5.73 -18.58
C ARG A 501 22.11 -4.25 -18.88
N ILE A 502 22.10 -3.39 -17.85
CA ILE A 502 22.03 -1.94 -18.01
C ILE A 502 23.30 -1.41 -18.68
N ARG A 503 24.48 -1.90 -18.29
CA ARG A 503 25.76 -1.55 -18.93
C ARG A 503 25.72 -1.84 -20.43
N ASP A 504 25.25 -3.02 -20.81
CA ASP A 504 25.14 -3.41 -22.21
C ASP A 504 24.16 -2.54 -22.99
N ALA A 505 23.02 -2.18 -22.38
CA ALA A 505 22.05 -1.28 -23.01
C ALA A 505 22.61 0.14 -23.15
N ARG A 506 23.32 0.65 -22.14
CA ARG A 506 23.93 1.98 -22.16
C ARG A 506 24.95 2.15 -23.28
N ARG A 507 25.66 1.08 -23.66
CA ARG A 507 26.58 1.06 -24.81
C ARG A 507 25.90 1.15 -26.17
N ARG A 508 24.58 0.91 -26.24
CA ARG A 508 23.80 0.85 -27.49
C ARG A 508 22.94 2.10 -27.73
N THR A 509 23.00 3.10 -26.85
CA THR A 509 22.17 4.29 -26.91
C THR A 509 22.94 5.51 -26.44
N ASP A 510 22.65 6.68 -27.01
CA ASP A 510 23.16 7.97 -26.54
C ASP A 510 22.25 8.59 -25.46
N ALA A 511 21.15 7.92 -25.11
CA ALA A 511 20.24 8.36 -24.07
C ALA A 511 20.95 8.58 -22.73
N LEU A 512 20.56 9.65 -22.04
CA LEU A 512 21.09 9.98 -20.72
C LEU A 512 20.56 8.99 -19.68
N LEU A 513 21.38 8.68 -18.68
CA LEU A 513 20.96 7.96 -17.48
C LEU A 513 21.42 8.76 -16.26
N ALA A 514 20.45 9.18 -15.46
CA ALA A 514 20.66 9.85 -14.18
C ALA A 514 20.09 8.99 -13.05
N VAL A 515 20.83 8.88 -11.96
CA VAL A 515 20.38 8.22 -10.72
C VAL A 515 20.24 9.30 -9.65
N GLY A 516 19.24 9.17 -8.78
CA GLY A 516 18.89 10.09 -7.68
C GLY A 516 19.97 10.27 -6.58
N PHE A 517 21.23 10.41 -6.93
CA PHE A 517 22.36 10.68 -6.03
C PHE A 517 22.48 12.18 -5.72
N ASN A 518 21.40 12.74 -5.16
CA ASN A 518 21.23 14.16 -4.90
C ASN A 518 22.34 14.82 -4.06
N ARG A 519 23.05 14.06 -3.21
CA ARG A 519 24.01 14.62 -2.23
C ARG A 519 25.17 15.37 -2.86
N ARG A 520 25.66 14.94 -4.02
CA ARG A 520 26.71 15.65 -4.77
C ARG A 520 26.25 17.03 -5.26
N TYR A 521 24.96 17.19 -5.46
CA TYR A 521 24.37 18.43 -5.97
C TYR A 521 24.12 19.45 -4.85
N ALA A 522 24.16 19.02 -3.58
CA ALA A 522 23.89 19.89 -2.46
C ALA A 522 24.87 21.08 -2.41
N PRO A 523 24.38 22.32 -2.18
CA PRO A 523 25.22 23.51 -2.22
C PRO A 523 26.46 23.44 -1.32
N LEU A 524 26.30 22.98 -0.07
CA LEU A 524 27.40 22.88 0.88
C LEU A 524 28.37 21.73 0.54
N THR A 525 27.88 20.65 -0.07
CA THR A 525 28.75 19.58 -0.57
C THR A 525 29.60 20.06 -1.74
N ARG A 526 29.04 20.86 -2.65
CA ARG A 526 29.80 21.49 -3.75
C ARG A 526 30.81 22.50 -3.25
N GLU A 527 30.45 23.29 -2.23
CA GLU A 527 31.36 24.22 -1.58
C GLU A 527 32.55 23.48 -0.92
N MET A 528 32.25 22.40 -0.19
CA MET A 528 33.25 21.49 0.37
C MET A 528 34.17 20.92 -0.71
N GLN A 529 33.61 20.40 -1.80
CA GLN A 529 34.40 19.85 -2.91
C GLN A 529 35.29 20.90 -3.59
N GLY A 530 34.77 22.12 -3.78
CA GLY A 530 35.55 23.24 -4.31
C GLY A 530 36.78 23.53 -3.44
N LEU A 531 36.62 23.53 -2.12
CA LEU A 531 37.74 23.71 -1.19
C LEU A 531 38.73 22.55 -1.24
N LEU A 532 38.23 21.30 -1.28
CA LEU A 532 39.08 20.11 -1.36
C LEU A 532 39.88 20.04 -2.66
N SER A 533 39.33 20.54 -3.77
CA SER A 533 40.04 20.57 -5.07
C SER A 533 41.30 21.45 -5.07
N LEU A 534 41.41 22.38 -4.10
CA LEU A 534 42.60 23.23 -3.93
C LEU A 534 43.67 22.59 -3.04
N LEU A 535 43.38 21.44 -2.44
CA LEU A 535 44.27 20.71 -1.54
C LEU A 535 44.91 19.52 -2.27
N GLN A 536 46.17 19.26 -1.96
CA GLN A 536 46.97 18.22 -2.60
C GLN A 536 47.17 17.01 -1.69
N GLY A 537 47.14 15.81 -2.26
CA GLY A 537 47.38 14.56 -1.54
C GLY A 537 46.11 13.87 -1.02
N PRO A 538 46.27 12.72 -0.33
CA PRO A 538 45.16 11.88 0.08
C PRO A 538 44.30 12.53 1.15
N ARG A 539 43.05 12.07 1.22
CA ARG A 539 41.99 12.58 2.09
C ARG A 539 41.54 11.48 3.05
N VAL A 540 41.21 11.85 4.27
CA VAL A 540 40.53 10.97 5.24
C VAL A 540 39.10 11.45 5.39
N ILE A 541 38.14 10.61 5.03
CA ILE A 541 36.72 10.94 4.94
C ILE A 541 35.95 10.09 5.92
N GLN A 542 35.13 10.71 6.77
CA GLN A 542 34.26 10.04 7.73
C GLN A 542 32.81 10.48 7.48
N VAL A 543 31.92 9.50 7.35
CA VAL A 543 30.49 9.70 7.20
C VAL A 543 29.79 9.01 8.35
N ARG A 544 28.93 9.73 9.05
CA ARG A 544 28.03 9.18 10.07
C ARG A 544 26.59 9.43 9.65
N VAL A 545 25.79 8.36 9.63
CA VAL A 545 24.36 8.39 9.37
C VAL A 545 23.62 7.78 10.55
N ASN A 546 22.70 8.55 11.12
CA ASN A 546 21.79 8.14 12.19
C ASN A 546 20.36 8.10 11.65
N ALA A 547 20.03 7.08 10.87
CA ALA A 547 18.71 6.93 10.27
C ALA A 547 17.82 6.11 11.20
N GLY A 548 16.93 6.78 11.95
CA GLY A 548 16.05 6.15 12.96
C GLY A 548 15.37 4.83 12.54
N ARG A 549 14.91 4.05 13.51
CA ARG A 549 14.42 2.66 13.29
C ARG A 549 13.24 2.57 12.32
N LEU A 550 13.25 1.56 11.43
CA LEU A 550 12.07 1.19 10.64
C LEU A 550 11.28 0.06 11.30
N PRO A 551 9.95 -0.01 11.06
CA PRO A 551 9.16 -1.20 11.35
C PRO A 551 9.70 -2.43 10.61
N PRO A 552 9.66 -3.64 11.20
CA PRO A 552 10.13 -4.87 10.56
C PRO A 552 9.38 -5.21 9.26
N ASP A 553 8.10 -4.86 9.17
CA ASP A 553 7.20 -5.07 8.04
C ASP A 553 7.32 -3.99 6.95
N HIS A 554 8.20 -3.00 7.12
CA HIS A 554 8.41 -1.98 6.11
C HIS A 554 8.99 -2.60 4.83
N TRP A 555 8.42 -2.28 3.66
CA TRP A 555 8.80 -2.85 2.36
C TRP A 555 10.30 -2.81 2.04
N SER A 556 11.05 -1.84 2.58
CA SER A 556 12.50 -1.76 2.38
C SER A 556 13.27 -2.88 3.09
N GLN A 557 12.70 -3.46 4.15
CA GLN A 557 13.23 -4.60 4.89
C GLN A 557 12.97 -5.93 4.17
N ASN A 558 12.13 -5.94 3.13
CA ASN A 558 11.97 -7.12 2.29
C ASN A 558 13.16 -7.22 1.31
N PRO A 559 13.97 -8.31 1.38
CA PRO A 559 15.15 -8.47 0.54
C PRO A 559 14.83 -8.49 -0.96
N LEU A 560 13.66 -9.00 -1.34
CA LEU A 560 13.25 -9.12 -2.74
C LEU A 560 12.65 -7.82 -3.30
N VAL A 561 12.23 -6.89 -2.44
CA VAL A 561 11.52 -5.67 -2.86
C VAL A 561 12.39 -4.44 -2.71
N GLY A 562 13.09 -4.30 -1.58
CA GLY A 562 13.78 -3.09 -1.18
C GLY A 562 15.27 -3.22 -0.88
N GLY A 563 15.75 -4.40 -0.49
CA GLY A 563 17.18 -4.67 -0.32
C GLY A 563 17.85 -4.02 0.92
N GLY A 564 17.09 -3.47 1.85
CA GLY A 564 17.60 -2.93 3.11
C GLY A 564 18.15 -1.51 3.05
N ARG A 565 18.68 -1.03 4.19
CA ARG A 565 19.18 0.35 4.34
C ARG A 565 20.44 0.64 3.51
N LEU A 566 21.32 -0.32 3.31
CA LEU A 566 22.51 -0.13 2.49
C LEU A 566 22.13 0.15 1.03
N MET A 567 21.27 -0.69 0.43
CA MET A 567 20.75 -0.49 -0.92
C MET A 567 19.92 0.80 -1.02
N GLY A 568 19.05 1.04 -0.04
CA GLY A 568 18.10 2.15 -0.09
C GLY A 568 18.67 3.53 0.28
N GLU A 569 19.62 3.65 1.20
CA GLU A 569 20.16 4.94 1.66
C GLU A 569 21.69 4.96 1.71
N GLY A 570 22.32 3.85 2.10
CA GLY A 570 23.78 3.73 2.17
C GLY A 570 24.48 4.01 0.84
N CYS A 571 23.83 3.67 -0.28
CA CYS A 571 24.31 3.91 -1.64
C CYS A 571 24.63 5.39 -1.94
N HIS A 572 23.96 6.36 -1.28
CA HIS A 572 24.32 7.77 -1.40
C HIS A 572 25.76 8.04 -0.96
N PHE A 573 26.28 7.29 0.01
CA PHE A 573 27.60 7.53 0.58
C PHE A 573 28.70 6.78 -0.16
N LEU A 574 28.34 5.66 -0.79
CA LEU A 574 29.22 4.98 -1.77
C LEU A 574 29.36 5.77 -3.08
N ASP A 575 28.41 6.67 -3.36
CA ASP A 575 28.55 7.71 -4.38
C ASP A 575 29.33 8.95 -3.87
N LEU A 576 28.99 9.46 -2.68
CA LEU A 576 29.53 10.73 -2.18
C LEU A 576 31.00 10.66 -1.74
N VAL A 577 31.45 9.56 -1.13
CA VAL A 577 32.84 9.44 -0.65
C VAL A 577 33.86 9.51 -1.80
N PRO A 578 33.75 8.73 -2.90
CA PRO A 578 34.70 8.85 -4.01
C PRO A 578 34.65 10.22 -4.70
N PHE A 579 33.47 10.88 -4.73
CA PHE A 579 33.38 12.28 -5.17
C PHE A 579 34.23 13.22 -4.31
N LEU A 580 34.06 13.13 -2.99
CA LEU A 580 34.83 13.93 -2.03
C LEU A 580 36.30 13.51 -1.95
N ALA A 581 36.65 12.31 -2.40
CA ALA A 581 38.04 11.88 -2.58
C ALA A 581 38.63 12.45 -3.88
N GLY A 582 37.82 12.60 -4.92
CA GLY A 582 38.29 12.83 -6.29
C GLY A 582 38.98 11.60 -6.90
N SER A 583 38.66 10.41 -6.39
CA SER A 583 39.40 9.17 -6.64
C SER A 583 38.50 7.94 -6.45
N PRO A 584 38.60 6.91 -7.31
CA PRO A 584 37.73 5.74 -7.26
C PRO A 584 38.09 4.81 -6.10
N ILE A 585 37.08 4.09 -5.58
CA ILE A 585 37.25 3.02 -4.58
C ILE A 585 37.97 1.83 -5.24
N VAL A 586 38.97 1.27 -4.57
CA VAL A 586 39.71 0.06 -4.98
C VAL A 586 39.49 -1.13 -4.05
N SER A 587 39.12 -0.89 -2.79
CA SER A 587 38.76 -1.95 -1.84
C SER A 587 37.75 -1.45 -0.80
N LEU A 588 36.95 -2.38 -0.28
CA LEU A 588 35.91 -2.12 0.72
C LEU A 588 35.88 -3.28 1.73
N GLN A 589 35.71 -2.94 3.01
CA GLN A 589 35.45 -3.88 4.10
C GLN A 589 34.13 -3.53 4.77
N VAL A 590 33.41 -4.53 5.28
CA VAL A 590 32.10 -4.39 5.92
C VAL A 590 32.13 -5.03 7.29
N GLU A 591 31.58 -4.33 8.27
CA GLU A 591 31.23 -4.86 9.58
C GLU A 591 29.77 -4.53 9.88
N LYS A 592 29.07 -5.42 10.59
CA LYS A 592 27.65 -5.20 10.96
C LYS A 592 27.38 -5.51 12.42
N VAL A 593 26.40 -4.83 12.99
CA VAL A 593 25.86 -5.20 14.30
C VAL A 593 24.99 -6.45 14.11
N PRO A 594 25.09 -7.46 14.99
CA PRO A 594 24.17 -8.60 14.98
C PRO A 594 22.70 -8.15 15.01
N HIS A 595 21.86 -8.83 14.24
CA HIS A 595 20.43 -8.53 14.14
C HIS A 595 19.61 -9.82 14.18
N SER A 596 18.32 -9.73 14.54
CA SER A 596 17.38 -10.85 14.47
C SER A 596 16.37 -10.61 13.35
N ALA A 597 16.03 -11.66 12.61
CA ALA A 597 15.10 -11.58 11.49
C ALA A 597 13.70 -11.07 11.91
N GLU A 598 13.30 -11.31 13.17
CA GLU A 598 12.02 -10.85 13.73
C GLU A 598 12.00 -9.35 14.03
N ALA A 599 13.12 -8.78 14.49
CA ALA A 599 13.16 -7.38 14.94
C ALA A 599 13.74 -6.42 13.89
N ILE A 600 14.67 -6.90 13.06
CA ILE A 600 15.31 -6.18 11.96
C ILE A 600 15.66 -7.22 10.87
N PRO A 601 14.79 -7.44 9.86
CA PRO A 601 14.98 -8.49 8.86
C PRO A 601 16.31 -8.38 8.09
N LEU A 602 16.73 -7.16 7.74
CA LEU A 602 18.00 -6.88 7.07
C LEU A 602 18.92 -6.03 7.95
N PRO A 603 20.26 -6.11 7.83
CA PRO A 603 21.15 -5.33 8.69
C PRO A 603 21.02 -3.82 8.45
N ASP A 604 20.46 -3.13 9.43
CA ASP A 604 20.30 -1.66 9.44
C ASP A 604 21.51 -0.92 10.03
N ASN A 605 22.43 -1.64 10.66
CA ASN A 605 23.53 -1.09 11.45
C ASN A 605 24.85 -1.68 10.97
N PHE A 606 25.65 -0.88 10.28
CA PHE A 606 26.88 -1.33 9.64
C PHE A 606 27.94 -0.24 9.55
N ALA A 607 29.19 -0.67 9.41
CA ALA A 607 30.33 0.17 9.11
C ALA A 607 31.01 -0.31 7.83
N LEU A 608 31.34 0.63 6.94
CA LEU A 608 32.08 0.38 5.71
C LEU A 608 33.42 1.11 5.80
N ASN A 609 34.53 0.43 5.49
CA ASN A 609 35.85 1.05 5.34
C ASN A 609 36.30 0.93 3.89
N LEU A 610 36.68 2.06 3.29
CA LEU A 610 36.97 2.23 1.88
C LEU A 610 38.43 2.65 1.70
N SER A 611 39.09 2.08 0.70
CA SER A 611 40.38 2.58 0.20
C SER A 611 40.22 3.05 -1.23
N MET A 612 40.83 4.18 -1.55
CA MET A 612 40.76 4.80 -2.88
C MET A 612 42.11 4.72 -3.60
N ALA A 613 42.10 4.84 -4.93
CA ALA A 613 43.27 4.63 -5.79
C ALA A 613 44.44 5.61 -5.53
N ASP A 614 44.14 6.81 -5.05
CA ASP A 614 45.09 7.87 -4.69
C ASP A 614 45.63 7.72 -3.25
N GLY A 615 45.23 6.67 -2.52
CA GLY A 615 45.57 6.44 -1.13
C GLY A 615 44.66 7.14 -0.12
N SER A 616 43.60 7.82 -0.58
CA SER A 616 42.56 8.34 0.32
C SER A 616 41.83 7.20 1.04
N LEU A 617 41.30 7.49 2.24
CA LEU A 617 40.56 6.55 3.08
C LEU A 617 39.17 7.09 3.39
N GLY A 618 38.16 6.22 3.32
CA GLY A 618 36.78 6.54 3.66
C GLY A 618 36.24 5.61 4.75
N SER A 619 35.44 6.13 5.67
CA SER A 619 34.68 5.34 6.63
C SER A 619 33.24 5.80 6.67
N ILE A 620 32.29 4.87 6.54
CA ILE A 620 30.86 5.14 6.60
C ILE A 620 30.28 4.34 7.76
N VAL A 621 29.75 5.01 8.78
CA VAL A 621 28.99 4.39 9.85
C VAL A 621 27.52 4.71 9.64
N TYR A 622 26.72 3.67 9.42
CA TYR A 622 25.27 3.78 9.29
C TYR A 622 24.61 3.09 10.47
N THR A 623 23.76 3.81 11.19
CA THR A 623 23.06 3.27 12.36
C THR A 623 21.62 3.76 12.42
N SER A 624 20.77 2.93 13.01
CA SER A 624 19.39 3.24 13.37
C SER A 624 19.14 3.21 14.88
N LEU A 625 20.22 3.19 15.68
CA LEU A 625 20.19 3.04 17.13
C LEU A 625 20.28 4.38 17.86
N GLY A 626 20.64 5.45 17.17
CA GLY A 626 20.79 6.78 17.77
C GLY A 626 19.47 7.52 17.91
N ASP A 627 19.49 8.53 18.78
CA ASP A 627 18.34 9.40 19.03
C ASP A 627 18.17 10.45 17.92
N ALA A 628 16.94 10.73 17.51
CA ALA A 628 16.63 11.63 16.40
C ALA A 628 16.90 13.12 16.71
N SER A 629 17.19 13.49 17.97
CA SER A 629 17.69 14.82 18.32
C SER A 629 19.09 15.11 17.78
N LEU A 630 19.88 14.08 17.47
CA LEU A 630 21.16 14.21 16.79
C LEU A 630 20.95 14.30 15.28
N GLY A 631 21.57 15.29 14.62
CA GLY A 631 21.49 15.44 13.18
C GLY A 631 21.82 14.16 12.41
N LYS A 632 20.89 13.78 11.52
CA LYS A 632 20.93 12.53 10.75
C LYS A 632 22.28 12.26 10.10
N GLU A 633 22.88 13.24 9.44
CA GLU A 633 24.00 13.00 8.53
C GLU A 633 25.14 13.97 8.78
N ARG A 634 26.34 13.44 8.96
CA ARG A 634 27.55 14.24 9.15
C ARG A 634 28.69 13.69 8.31
N VAL A 635 29.38 14.57 7.59
CA VAL A 635 30.53 14.24 6.74
C VAL A 635 31.72 15.09 7.18
N GLU A 636 32.84 14.44 7.48
CA GLU A 636 34.08 15.07 7.91
C GLU A 636 35.21 14.66 6.98
N VAL A 637 35.98 15.62 6.49
CA VAL A 637 37.09 15.38 5.56
C VAL A 637 38.34 16.11 6.03
N HIS A 638 39.45 15.37 6.15
CA HIS A 638 40.77 15.91 6.47
C HIS A 638 41.68 15.81 5.25
N ALA A 639 42.34 16.91 4.89
CA ALA A 639 43.30 16.97 3.80
C ALA A 639 44.30 18.12 4.01
N SER A 640 45.59 17.84 3.84
CA SER A 640 46.67 18.85 3.78
C SER A 640 46.64 19.93 4.88
N GLY A 641 46.34 19.55 6.13
CA GLY A 641 46.27 20.48 7.27
C GLY A 641 44.97 21.29 7.38
N ALA A 642 43.94 20.93 6.62
CA ALA A 642 42.58 21.43 6.76
C ALA A 642 41.61 20.30 7.16
N SER A 643 40.56 20.67 7.90
CA SER A 643 39.44 19.79 8.24
C SER A 643 38.13 20.47 7.87
N LEU A 644 37.28 19.78 7.12
CA LEU A 644 35.97 20.27 6.70
C LEU A 644 34.88 19.38 7.29
N VAL A 645 33.90 19.96 7.98
CA VAL A 645 32.79 19.23 8.59
C VAL A 645 31.48 19.75 8.04
N LEU A 646 30.76 18.91 7.29
CA LEU A 646 29.41 19.15 6.83
C LEU A 646 28.43 18.48 7.78
N ASP A 647 27.58 19.25 8.44
CA ASP A 647 26.55 18.75 9.36
C ASP A 647 25.15 18.97 8.79
N ASP A 648 24.48 17.85 8.55
CA ASP A 648 23.10 17.69 8.06
C ASP A 648 22.72 18.57 6.85
N PHE A 649 23.70 18.90 6.01
CA PHE A 649 23.53 19.80 4.85
C PHE A 649 23.01 21.19 5.25
N ARG A 650 23.25 21.59 6.50
CA ARG A 650 22.88 22.89 7.08
C ARG A 650 24.10 23.73 7.35
N GLU A 651 25.17 23.13 7.84
CA GLU A 651 26.36 23.85 8.26
C GLU A 651 27.62 23.20 7.70
N LEU A 652 28.55 24.02 7.22
CA LEU A 652 29.89 23.61 6.81
C LEU A 652 30.91 24.35 7.68
N PHE A 653 31.65 23.61 8.50
CA PHE A 653 32.76 24.11 9.30
C PHE A 653 34.07 23.88 8.54
N ILE A 654 34.86 24.94 8.41
CA ILE A 654 36.12 24.96 7.66
C ILE A 654 37.23 25.30 8.65
N HIS A 655 38.04 24.31 9.02
CA HIS A 655 39.16 24.46 9.93
C HIS A 655 40.47 24.49 9.16
N ARG A 656 41.24 25.58 9.30
CA ARG A 656 42.57 25.70 8.67
C ARG A 656 43.43 26.71 9.42
N GLY A 657 44.71 26.39 9.65
CA GLY A 657 45.67 27.30 10.27
C GLY A 657 45.25 27.80 11.66
N GLY A 658 44.61 26.93 12.45
CA GLY A 658 44.11 27.27 13.80
C GLY A 658 42.84 28.14 13.83
N LYS A 659 42.21 28.42 12.68
CA LYS A 659 40.97 29.19 12.58
C LYS A 659 39.82 28.33 12.07
N THR A 660 38.60 28.68 12.49
CA THR A 660 37.35 28.06 12.02
C THR A 660 36.50 29.10 11.33
N LYS A 661 36.01 28.77 10.13
CA LYS A 661 34.96 29.51 9.44
C LYS A 661 33.73 28.61 9.32
N THR A 662 32.55 29.13 9.64
CA THR A 662 31.29 28.42 9.50
C THR A 662 30.47 29.01 8.37
N VAL A 663 29.86 28.16 7.55
CA VAL A 663 28.89 28.53 6.51
C VAL A 663 27.59 27.84 6.83
N SER A 664 26.57 28.59 7.24
CA SER A 664 25.25 28.05 7.60
C SER A 664 24.20 28.41 6.54
N ARG A 665 23.33 27.45 6.21
CA ARG A 665 22.25 27.55 5.24
C ARG A 665 21.00 26.83 5.75
N ARG A 666 19.86 27.11 5.12
CA ARG A 666 18.70 26.21 5.23
C ARG A 666 19.11 24.84 4.66
N GLN A 667 18.65 23.77 5.31
CA GLN A 667 18.92 22.41 4.85
C GLN A 667 18.52 22.25 3.37
N ASP A 668 19.50 21.85 2.57
CA ASP A 668 19.33 21.56 1.15
C ASP A 668 20.21 20.37 0.76
N LYS A 669 19.56 19.27 0.41
CA LYS A 669 20.21 18.01 0.03
C LYS A 669 20.46 17.90 -1.48
N GLY A 670 20.24 18.97 -2.25
CA GLY A 670 20.65 19.05 -3.66
C GLY A 670 19.62 18.65 -4.70
N ILE A 671 18.38 18.30 -4.32
CA ILE A 671 17.34 17.79 -5.25
C ILE A 671 17.07 18.78 -6.40
N LEU A 672 16.94 20.08 -6.08
CA LEU A 672 16.63 21.07 -7.11
C LEU A 672 17.80 21.26 -8.09
N ASP A 673 19.03 21.19 -7.58
CA ASP A 673 20.24 21.33 -8.38
C ASP A 673 20.57 20.09 -9.21
N GLU A 674 20.17 18.90 -8.75
CA GLU A 674 20.17 17.66 -9.52
C GLU A 674 19.22 17.75 -10.71
N VAL A 675 17.99 18.20 -10.45
CA VAL A 675 16.98 18.42 -11.49
C VAL A 675 17.45 19.46 -12.53
N ARG A 676 18.15 20.51 -12.10
CA ARG A 676 18.79 21.49 -13.02
C ARG A 676 19.90 20.87 -13.85
N ALA A 677 20.74 20.03 -13.25
CA ALA A 677 21.81 19.36 -13.99
C ALA A 677 21.25 18.43 -15.08
N LEU A 678 20.18 17.69 -14.77
CA LEU A 678 19.47 16.88 -15.75
C LEU A 678 18.90 17.74 -16.89
N LYS A 679 18.28 18.88 -16.56
CA LYS A 679 17.76 19.81 -17.56
C LYS A 679 18.85 20.33 -18.50
N ALA A 680 19.99 20.75 -17.96
CA ALA A 680 21.13 21.20 -18.75
C ALA A 680 21.65 20.09 -19.68
N ALA A 681 21.77 18.86 -19.16
CA ALA A 681 22.20 17.70 -19.96
C ALA A 681 21.22 17.41 -21.11
N LEU A 682 19.92 17.49 -20.86
CA LEU A 682 18.89 17.30 -21.91
C LEU A 682 18.93 18.39 -22.98
N ALA A 683 19.36 19.60 -22.63
CA ALA A 683 19.57 20.71 -23.55
C ALA A 683 20.91 20.64 -24.30
N GLN A 684 21.75 19.63 -24.03
CA GLN A 684 23.13 19.52 -24.51
C GLN A 684 24.02 20.71 -24.10
N ASP A 685 23.68 21.37 -23.00
CA ASP A 685 24.50 22.40 -22.38
C ASP A 685 25.58 21.77 -21.47
N ASP A 686 26.56 22.57 -21.02
CA ASP A 686 27.54 22.14 -20.01
C ASP A 686 26.84 21.69 -18.72
N SER A 687 26.73 20.38 -18.57
CA SER A 687 25.99 19.75 -17.49
C SER A 687 26.93 19.19 -16.43
N ARG A 688 26.59 19.41 -15.17
CA ARG A 688 27.26 18.76 -14.01
C ARG A 688 26.59 17.43 -13.65
N LEU A 689 26.01 16.75 -14.62
CA LEU A 689 25.38 15.45 -14.41
C LEU A 689 26.47 14.42 -14.06
N ILE A 690 26.19 13.52 -13.11
CA ILE A 690 27.12 12.45 -12.75
C ILE A 690 27.37 11.57 -13.97
N SER A 691 28.64 11.24 -14.23
CA SER A 691 29.04 10.41 -15.36
C SER A 691 28.52 8.97 -15.22
N TRP A 692 28.43 8.24 -16.34
CA TRP A 692 28.05 6.83 -16.32
C TRP A 692 29.05 6.01 -15.50
N GLU A 693 30.34 6.28 -15.66
CA GLU A 693 31.43 5.57 -14.97
C GLU A 693 31.29 5.69 -13.45
N GLU A 694 30.91 6.87 -12.95
CA GLU A 694 30.69 7.11 -11.53
C GLU A 694 29.39 6.45 -11.03
N ILE A 695 28.29 6.54 -11.80
CA ILE A 695 27.02 5.87 -11.48
C ILE A 695 27.22 4.34 -11.38
N GLU A 696 27.92 3.79 -12.37
CA GLU A 696 28.24 2.37 -12.44
C GLU A 696 29.11 1.95 -11.26
N ALA A 697 30.18 2.70 -10.96
CA ALA A 697 31.06 2.42 -9.85
C ALA A 697 30.33 2.47 -8.49
N ALA A 698 29.50 3.49 -8.26
CA ALA A 698 28.72 3.62 -7.02
C ALA A 698 27.73 2.46 -6.86
N THR A 699 27.06 2.06 -7.93
CA THR A 699 26.13 0.92 -7.93
C THR A 699 26.87 -0.39 -7.68
N LEU A 700 27.99 -0.63 -8.37
CA LEU A 700 28.81 -1.83 -8.21
C LEU A 700 29.31 -1.98 -6.76
N TRP A 701 29.85 -0.90 -6.18
CA TRP A 701 30.35 -0.94 -4.80
C TRP A 701 29.22 -1.10 -3.77
N THR A 702 28.03 -0.57 -4.07
CA THR A 702 26.83 -0.82 -3.24
C THR A 702 26.44 -2.29 -3.26
N LEU A 703 26.37 -2.91 -4.44
CA LEU A 703 26.03 -4.34 -4.57
C LEU A 703 27.06 -5.24 -3.89
N ARG A 704 28.36 -4.95 -4.07
CA ARG A 704 29.43 -5.70 -3.39
C ARG A 704 29.39 -5.55 -1.87
N ALA A 705 29.13 -4.33 -1.38
CA ALA A 705 28.96 -4.11 0.06
C ALA A 705 27.76 -4.89 0.60
N GLN A 706 26.67 -4.99 -0.17
CA GLN A 706 25.49 -5.77 0.20
C GLN A 706 25.80 -7.27 0.26
N GLU A 707 26.51 -7.83 -0.73
CA GLU A 707 26.92 -9.24 -0.74
C GLU A 707 27.79 -9.58 0.49
N LEU A 708 28.75 -8.72 0.84
CA LEU A 708 29.59 -8.88 2.03
C LEU A 708 28.77 -8.78 3.33
N LEU A 709 27.85 -7.82 3.41
CA LEU A 709 26.95 -7.63 4.56
C LEU A 709 26.05 -8.85 4.80
N GLU A 710 25.69 -9.57 3.74
CA GLU A 710 24.90 -10.81 3.81
C GLU A 710 25.75 -12.07 4.04
N GLY A 711 27.08 -11.96 4.02
CA GLY A 711 28.01 -13.08 4.20
C GLY A 711 28.17 -13.93 2.93
N ARG A 712 27.94 -13.36 1.74
CA ARG A 712 28.01 -14.04 0.43
C ARG A 712 29.26 -13.71 -0.40
N GLY A 713 30.27 -13.06 0.20
CA GLY A 713 31.46 -12.54 -0.51
C GLY A 713 32.77 -13.28 -0.26
#